data_AF-A0A2A9DM94-F1
#
_entry.id   AF-A0A2A9DM94-F1
#
_cell.length_a   1.000
_cell.length_b   1.000
_cell.length_c   1.000
_cell.angle_alpha   90.00
_cell.angle_beta   90.00
_cell.angle_gamma   90.00
#
_symmetry.space_group_name_H-M   'P 1'
#
loop_
_entity.id
_entity.type
_entity.pdbx_description
1 polymer ?
#
loop_
_entity_poly.entity_id
_entity_poly.type
_entity_poly.pdbx_seq_one_letter_code
_entity_poly.pdbx_strand_id
1 'polypeptide(L)'
;MKRRTITLSLLKSTAVKALAATFSLLLVFSLLPAAGNGSQKVGRSATAVAQTSTEPVEITNSYLNRNVGKLVVEMQPSTSMNMSKLTLTSNVNFAARSNEKLRKLTIDGVDYPISYMSVSGKTLTVSIPGGVEVQPYSSIVIEWGQGQQPSNLKATMQGQPISSGPVTPPTQGNPLHSGSYREIPLSRTWDSCSSNRGVVVAKTWWDNTSSALANGGVDVVQVDVNDVDVPSKLDVSDSRLKLRFGSQGDGWQELQNGVDYTVFASGNSVFFALKTTKMRPPANVVSYDVEAHLPIQGGASGCKVSLWNEYEAPAEGNPTSPSNFVKIPNDRVDDKCTYAGGVLYSRTYWDQYQSTKQRGQTDVVEVVVNNVSNLAQKVALNDPRLRLRYGGDESGWTELRADSDFTVTVSGNSLFFDLREPMKRVYFAGSYDSKEGWKPRYFDVEAYIPIAESTSNCAVNLWHEGPHWLDRNAPKLEINAPETPREQLDWLPNPSKNPAIPPRCGGKIALVFDLSGSVRRAGGLEPSRDAGLAVIDALQGTGSSMAIYNFSTTANTYPAVSTTPKNLNVPSDVQDLRRAVGAIENSSRGGTNYEDGLKQVPSGEYDVVYFITDGIPTTSNRDYPDPGFDAGELINQSDLSRAVTEANRLKDSGTRIETVMVGVESFNEHILKDDYFDIVELRKKDPSTWPTNSYGYPSYTPNEQEWVRDLLADGQPVAIWDKPEGTEYIVNNQPELWRAGVRNTHRMAADISSPDAVTTVDSYQNLVKELSDLILDNCFGSINITKNVYDENGIKSPGQGWTFDTSVDSGKQVLIGDGVLTEQTRDVTSADGSYGRTLNQSDGQGQAVTVVEHQQDGYNLRPQNGENAVCTTRQYVTTNGKAEWKDKPTTIRNINDASRPGFGVNVPFRGIVNCVIENEKVAVEIDLSLEKVSFDDQPEQLSGAEFTLFEVNGDQRTEVAVITDGKSRVENLGVGKRYELVETLAPAGYQLLARPIVFDVVKNESGNPEIRLEGGAGEYPEISIKVDKNEVTHSIMQVADIRKGDLPKTGGYGIGWLIIGSVLAAGAAFMTSRKTARKF
;
A
#
# COMPACT_ATOMS: atom_id res chain seq x y z
N MET A 1 -18.50 39.87 -24.69
CA MET A 1 -18.96 39.77 -26.10
C MET A 1 -19.05 38.30 -26.49
N LYS A 2 -20.20 37.89 -27.05
CA LYS A 2 -20.52 36.64 -27.79
C LYS A 2 -20.17 35.30 -27.12
N ARG A 3 -21.06 34.69 -26.32
CA ARG A 3 -22.27 33.89 -26.68
C ARG A 3 -22.01 32.80 -27.74
N ARG A 4 -22.13 31.53 -27.34
CA ARG A 4 -23.00 30.55 -27.99
C ARG A 4 -23.48 29.50 -26.99
N THR A 5 -24.80 29.52 -26.81
CA THR A 5 -25.66 28.59 -26.07
C THR A 5 -26.23 27.61 -27.10
N ILE A 6 -26.27 26.31 -26.79
CA ILE A 6 -27.28 25.38 -27.33
C ILE A 6 -27.80 24.58 -26.13
N THR A 7 -29.13 24.44 -26.10
CA THR A 7 -29.97 23.89 -25.03
C THR A 7 -30.90 22.84 -25.66
N LEU A 8 -31.52 22.02 -24.78
CA LEU A 8 -32.57 20.98 -24.96
C LEU A 8 -32.04 19.53 -25.13
N SER A 9 -32.59 18.51 -24.47
CA SER A 9 -33.62 18.43 -23.42
C SER A 9 -33.69 17.02 -22.81
N LEU A 10 -33.70 16.96 -21.48
CA LEU A 10 -34.60 16.20 -20.58
C LEU A 10 -35.34 14.94 -21.12
N LEU A 11 -35.17 13.84 -20.39
CA LEU A 11 -36.26 12.98 -19.90
C LEU A 11 -35.89 12.38 -18.53
N LYS A 12 -36.78 12.57 -17.55
CA LYS A 12 -36.67 12.13 -16.15
C LYS A 12 -37.32 10.75 -15.94
N SER A 13 -36.75 10.06 -14.96
CA SER A 13 -37.20 8.92 -14.13
C SER A 13 -38.66 8.47 -14.17
N THR A 14 -38.90 7.16 -13.99
CA THR A 14 -39.52 6.65 -12.74
C THR A 14 -39.29 5.13 -12.58
N ALA A 15 -39.00 4.72 -11.36
CA ALA A 15 -38.89 3.35 -10.89
C ALA A 15 -40.23 2.86 -10.32
N VAL A 16 -40.52 1.55 -10.37
CA VAL A 16 -41.32 0.86 -9.34
C VAL A 16 -40.83 -0.58 -9.16
N LYS A 17 -40.56 -0.90 -7.89
CA LYS A 17 -40.26 -2.20 -7.28
C LYS A 17 -41.54 -3.02 -7.05
N ALA A 18 -41.45 -4.35 -7.08
CA ALA A 18 -41.89 -5.31 -6.03
C ALA A 18 -42.05 -6.71 -6.66
N LEU A 19 -41.29 -7.75 -6.32
CA LEU A 19 -41.13 -8.54 -5.07
C LEU A 19 -42.35 -9.42 -4.71
N ALA A 20 -42.01 -10.69 -4.49
CA ALA A 20 -42.72 -11.72 -3.74
C ALA A 20 -43.91 -12.42 -4.42
N ALA A 21 -44.18 -13.71 -4.26
CA ALA A 21 -43.49 -14.84 -3.62
C ALA A 21 -44.47 -16.04 -3.69
N THR A 22 -43.94 -17.23 -3.96
CA THR A 22 -44.19 -18.51 -3.25
C THR A 22 -45.61 -19.13 -3.31
N PHE A 23 -45.86 -20.46 -3.18
CA PHE A 23 -45.04 -21.64 -2.87
C PHE A 23 -45.85 -22.92 -3.14
N SER A 24 -45.15 -24.06 -3.02
CA SER A 24 -45.62 -25.41 -2.62
C SER A 24 -46.06 -26.36 -3.74
N LEU A 25 -45.59 -27.63 -3.80
CA LEU A 25 -45.26 -28.52 -2.69
C LEU A 25 -44.34 -29.70 -3.11
N LEU A 26 -43.23 -29.86 -2.36
CA LEU A 26 -42.56 -31.06 -1.78
C LEU A 26 -42.35 -32.40 -2.55
N LEU A 27 -41.32 -33.24 -2.28
CA LEU A 27 -40.01 -33.21 -1.57
C LEU A 27 -39.40 -34.65 -1.62
N VAL A 28 -38.07 -34.77 -1.36
CA VAL A 28 -37.31 -35.87 -0.68
C VAL A 28 -36.64 -37.01 -1.48
N PHE A 29 -35.35 -37.39 -1.30
CA PHE A 29 -34.19 -36.94 -0.48
C PHE A 29 -32.86 -37.58 -1.01
N SER A 30 -31.77 -36.78 -1.06
CA SER A 30 -30.44 -37.03 -0.42
C SER A 30 -29.46 -38.09 -1.00
N LEU A 31 -28.11 -37.97 -1.06
CA LEU A 31 -27.06 -37.25 -0.30
C LEU A 31 -25.81 -36.95 -1.20
N LEU A 32 -25.04 -35.94 -0.79
CA LEU A 32 -23.68 -35.45 -1.21
C LEU A 32 -22.53 -36.43 -0.87
N PRO A 33 -21.20 -36.13 -1.05
CA PRO A 33 -20.47 -35.14 -1.89
C PRO A 33 -19.18 -35.67 -2.61
N ALA A 34 -18.63 -34.82 -3.48
CA ALA A 34 -17.22 -34.45 -3.75
C ALA A 34 -16.03 -35.44 -3.89
N ALA A 35 -15.17 -35.05 -4.85
CA ALA A 35 -13.69 -35.07 -4.87
C ALA A 35 -12.98 -36.13 -5.72
N GLY A 36 -12.12 -35.62 -6.63
CA GLY A 36 -10.74 -36.09 -6.71
C GLY A 36 -10.30 -36.81 -7.99
N ASN A 37 -9.56 -36.06 -8.82
CA ASN A 37 -8.35 -36.45 -9.54
C ASN A 37 -8.31 -37.63 -10.52
N GLY A 38 -7.64 -37.35 -11.64
CA GLY A 38 -6.47 -38.16 -11.99
C GLY A 38 -6.60 -38.96 -13.27
N SER A 39 -6.03 -38.39 -14.33
CA SER A 39 -5.53 -39.04 -15.53
C SER A 39 -4.83 -40.38 -15.26
N GLN A 40 -5.07 -41.39 -16.09
CA GLN A 40 -4.06 -41.92 -17.03
C GLN A 40 -4.62 -43.03 -17.93
N LYS A 41 -4.12 -43.01 -19.18
CA LYS A 41 -4.27 -44.00 -20.26
C LYS A 41 -3.84 -45.39 -19.81
N VAL A 42 -4.56 -46.43 -20.26
CA VAL A 42 -3.99 -47.76 -20.52
C VAL A 42 -4.48 -48.23 -21.89
N GLY A 43 -3.52 -48.67 -22.71
CA GLY A 43 -3.68 -48.96 -24.13
C GLY A 43 -4.53 -50.18 -24.45
N ARG A 44 -5.00 -50.22 -25.71
CA ARG A 44 -5.54 -51.42 -26.32
C ARG A 44 -4.38 -52.31 -26.75
N SER A 45 -4.13 -53.36 -25.99
CA SER A 45 -3.44 -54.55 -26.49
C SER A 45 -4.36 -55.30 -27.43
N ALA A 46 -3.87 -55.58 -28.63
CA ALA A 46 -4.43 -56.59 -29.51
C ALA A 46 -4.32 -57.96 -28.84
N THR A 47 -5.35 -58.79 -28.96
CA THR A 47 -5.22 -60.23 -28.73
C THR A 47 -6.04 -60.95 -29.78
N ALA A 48 -5.33 -61.55 -30.72
CA ALA A 48 -5.88 -62.50 -31.68
C ALA A 48 -6.29 -63.78 -30.94
N VAL A 49 -7.41 -64.36 -31.33
CA VAL A 49 -7.72 -65.78 -31.07
C VAL A 49 -8.14 -66.39 -32.39
N ALA A 50 -7.34 -67.33 -32.87
CA ALA A 50 -7.61 -68.14 -34.05
C ALA A 50 -8.69 -69.18 -33.72
N GLN A 51 -9.69 -69.32 -34.61
CA GLN A 51 -10.45 -70.55 -34.77
C GLN A 51 -10.51 -70.90 -36.26
N THR A 52 -9.83 -72.01 -36.57
CA THR A 52 -9.74 -72.67 -37.86
C THR A 52 -10.97 -73.52 -38.13
N SER A 53 -11.77 -73.12 -39.11
CA SER A 53 -12.61 -73.95 -40.00
C SER A 53 -13.38 -72.99 -40.93
N THR A 54 -12.80 -72.67 -42.09
CA THR A 54 -13.39 -71.72 -43.04
C THR A 54 -14.62 -72.33 -43.74
N GLU A 55 -15.81 -71.97 -43.27
CA GLU A 55 -17.05 -72.10 -44.04
C GLU A 55 -16.93 -71.16 -45.27
N PRO A 56 -17.35 -71.58 -46.49
CA PRO A 56 -17.09 -70.81 -47.72
C PRO A 56 -17.94 -69.54 -47.90
N VAL A 57 -18.66 -69.10 -46.86
CA VAL A 57 -19.53 -67.91 -46.83
C VAL A 57 -19.50 -67.23 -45.46
N GLU A 58 -19.44 -65.91 -45.45
CA GLU A 58 -19.48 -65.05 -44.26
C GLU A 58 -20.76 -64.22 -44.22
N ILE A 59 -21.34 -64.03 -43.04
CA ILE A 59 -22.49 -63.12 -42.83
C ILE A 59 -21.91 -61.74 -42.56
N THR A 60 -22.04 -60.82 -43.53
CA THR A 60 -21.48 -59.46 -43.44
C THR A 60 -22.40 -58.52 -42.67
N ASN A 61 -23.71 -58.73 -42.76
CA ASN A 61 -24.68 -57.96 -42.01
C ASN A 61 -25.94 -58.80 -41.74
N SER A 62 -26.56 -58.62 -40.58
CA SER A 62 -27.88 -59.16 -40.31
C SER A 62 -28.66 -58.25 -39.40
N TYR A 63 -29.85 -57.86 -39.82
CA TYR A 63 -30.69 -56.96 -39.06
C TYR A 63 -32.17 -57.26 -39.30
N LEU A 64 -32.98 -56.95 -38.29
CA LEU A 64 -34.43 -57.03 -38.40
C LEU A 64 -34.97 -55.66 -38.84
N ASN A 65 -35.52 -55.57 -40.04
CA ASN A 65 -36.26 -54.38 -40.45
C ASN A 65 -37.62 -54.37 -39.73
N ARG A 66 -37.69 -53.60 -38.63
CA ARG A 66 -38.85 -53.55 -37.74
C ARG A 66 -40.09 -52.91 -38.37
N ASN A 67 -39.93 -52.11 -39.43
CA ASN A 67 -41.05 -51.42 -40.09
C ASN A 67 -41.88 -52.35 -40.99
N VAL A 68 -41.28 -53.44 -41.50
CA VAL A 68 -41.94 -54.42 -42.38
C VAL A 68 -41.91 -55.86 -41.84
N GLY A 69 -41.37 -56.06 -40.63
CA GLY A 69 -41.36 -57.37 -39.95
C GLY A 69 -40.50 -58.42 -40.67
N LYS A 70 -39.35 -58.01 -41.20
CA LYS A 70 -38.54 -58.83 -42.12
C LYS A 70 -37.10 -58.94 -41.63
N LEU A 71 -36.59 -60.17 -41.49
CA LEU A 71 -35.18 -60.42 -41.23
C LEU A 71 -34.43 -60.33 -42.56
N VAL A 72 -33.42 -59.46 -42.62
CA VAL A 72 -32.51 -59.33 -43.75
C VAL A 72 -31.16 -59.88 -43.32
N VAL A 73 -30.65 -60.84 -44.07
CA VAL A 73 -29.32 -61.43 -43.87
C VAL A 73 -28.53 -61.23 -45.16
N GLU A 74 -27.45 -60.47 -45.05
CA GLU A 74 -26.51 -60.19 -46.14
C GLU A 74 -25.25 -61.03 -45.90
N MET A 75 -24.83 -61.73 -46.94
CA MET A 75 -23.74 -62.68 -46.91
C MET A 75 -22.83 -62.47 -48.11
N GLN A 76 -21.55 -62.79 -47.92
CA GLN A 76 -20.56 -62.79 -48.99
C GLN A 76 -19.80 -64.12 -48.98
N PRO A 77 -19.70 -64.83 -50.12
CA PRO A 77 -18.79 -65.95 -50.26
C PRO A 77 -17.36 -65.52 -49.97
N SER A 78 -16.57 -66.40 -49.36
CA SER A 78 -15.13 -66.18 -49.16
C SER A 78 -14.28 -66.80 -50.25
N THR A 79 -14.87 -67.67 -51.09
CA THR A 79 -14.21 -68.34 -52.22
C THR A 79 -15.17 -68.49 -53.39
N SER A 80 -14.62 -68.57 -54.61
CA SER A 80 -15.41 -68.75 -55.83
C SER A 80 -15.92 -70.19 -55.95
N MET A 81 -17.22 -70.38 -56.16
CA MET A 81 -17.83 -71.70 -56.36
C MET A 81 -19.18 -71.66 -57.08
N ASN A 82 -19.54 -72.75 -57.75
CA ASN A 82 -20.89 -73.04 -58.22
C ASN A 82 -21.73 -73.57 -57.05
N MET A 83 -22.39 -72.67 -56.31
CA MET A 83 -23.22 -72.95 -55.14
C MET A 83 -24.52 -73.66 -55.53
N SER A 84 -24.74 -74.87 -55.02
CA SER A 84 -26.01 -75.61 -55.19
C SER A 84 -26.91 -75.54 -53.96
N LYS A 85 -26.35 -75.30 -52.77
CA LYS A 85 -27.11 -75.24 -51.51
C LYS A 85 -26.49 -74.27 -50.52
N LEU A 86 -27.33 -73.46 -49.87
CA LEU A 86 -26.98 -72.57 -48.77
C LEU A 86 -27.87 -72.89 -47.56
N THR A 87 -27.27 -72.99 -46.38
CA THR A 87 -27.98 -73.33 -45.14
C THR A 87 -27.67 -72.30 -44.06
N LEU A 88 -28.71 -71.61 -43.59
CA LEU A 88 -28.69 -70.71 -42.45
C LEU A 88 -29.22 -71.42 -41.21
N THR A 89 -28.44 -71.42 -40.14
CA THR A 89 -28.83 -71.97 -38.84
C THR A 89 -28.85 -70.88 -37.79
N SER A 90 -29.91 -70.89 -36.98
CA SER A 90 -30.19 -69.89 -35.95
C SER A 90 -30.28 -70.55 -34.57
N ASN A 91 -30.10 -69.78 -33.50
CA ASN A 91 -30.40 -70.25 -32.14
C ASN A 91 -31.91 -70.30 -31.82
N VAL A 92 -32.75 -69.62 -32.61
CA VAL A 92 -34.22 -69.58 -32.52
C VAL A 92 -34.88 -70.10 -33.81
N ASN A 93 -36.14 -70.54 -33.72
CA ASN A 93 -36.87 -71.08 -34.88
C ASN A 93 -37.15 -69.96 -35.91
N PHE A 94 -36.90 -70.25 -37.18
CA PHE A 94 -37.40 -69.42 -38.28
C PHE A 94 -38.92 -69.60 -38.39
N ALA A 95 -39.62 -68.56 -38.84
CA ALA A 95 -41.07 -68.59 -38.97
C ALA A 95 -41.51 -69.66 -39.99
N ALA A 96 -42.24 -70.68 -39.51
CA ALA A 96 -42.65 -71.81 -40.34
C ALA A 96 -43.65 -71.43 -41.46
N ARG A 97 -44.36 -70.30 -41.32
CA ARG A 97 -45.27 -69.75 -42.34
C ARG A 97 -45.02 -68.24 -42.52
N SER A 98 -44.00 -67.90 -43.32
CA SER A 98 -43.77 -66.53 -43.78
C SER A 98 -44.64 -66.22 -45.03
N ASN A 99 -45.20 -65.01 -45.13
CA ASN A 99 -45.92 -64.55 -46.34
C ASN A 99 -44.97 -64.56 -47.55
N GLU A 100 -45.40 -65.07 -48.71
CA GLU A 100 -44.57 -65.13 -49.93
C GLU A 100 -44.02 -63.75 -50.33
N LYS A 101 -44.77 -62.67 -50.10
CA LYS A 101 -44.32 -61.28 -50.36
C LYS A 101 -43.18 -60.82 -49.45
N LEU A 102 -42.92 -61.53 -48.35
CA LEU A 102 -41.86 -61.24 -47.39
C LEU A 102 -40.67 -62.20 -47.55
N ARG A 103 -40.67 -63.04 -48.59
CA ARG A 103 -39.56 -63.94 -48.91
C ARG A 103 -38.86 -63.40 -50.14
N LYS A 104 -37.55 -63.23 -50.05
CA LYS A 104 -36.74 -62.84 -51.20
C LYS A 104 -35.35 -63.49 -51.09
N LEU A 105 -34.87 -63.97 -52.22
CA LEU A 105 -33.50 -64.39 -52.39
C LEU A 105 -32.94 -63.62 -53.58
N THR A 106 -31.89 -62.87 -53.32
CA THR A 106 -31.19 -62.09 -54.34
C THR A 106 -29.70 -62.43 -54.29
N ILE A 107 -29.11 -62.76 -55.44
CA ILE A 107 -27.66 -63.00 -55.58
C ILE A 107 -27.14 -62.04 -56.63
N ASP A 108 -26.21 -61.16 -56.25
CA ASP A 108 -25.69 -60.06 -57.09
C ASP A 108 -26.81 -59.20 -57.72
N GLY A 109 -27.86 -58.93 -56.95
CA GLY A 109 -29.01 -58.15 -57.40
C GLY A 109 -30.05 -58.91 -58.25
N VAL A 110 -29.78 -60.17 -58.62
CA VAL A 110 -30.71 -61.02 -59.40
C VAL A 110 -31.65 -61.79 -58.48
N ASP A 111 -32.96 -61.71 -58.74
CA ASP A 111 -34.00 -62.37 -57.94
C ASP A 111 -34.17 -63.85 -58.31
N TYR A 112 -34.11 -64.73 -57.31
CA TYR A 112 -34.28 -66.18 -57.46
C TYR A 112 -35.65 -66.66 -56.96
N PRO A 113 -36.20 -67.76 -57.51
CA PRO A 113 -37.49 -68.30 -57.09
C PRO A 113 -37.54 -68.62 -55.60
N ILE A 114 -38.54 -68.09 -54.89
CA ILE A 114 -38.76 -68.37 -53.46
C ILE A 114 -39.05 -69.86 -53.17
N SER A 115 -39.44 -70.62 -54.19
CA SER A 115 -39.61 -72.08 -54.12
C SER A 115 -38.31 -72.83 -53.82
N TYR A 116 -37.14 -72.18 -54.02
CA TYR A 116 -35.84 -72.73 -53.66
C TYR A 116 -35.56 -72.63 -52.16
N MET A 117 -36.37 -71.89 -51.40
CA MET A 117 -36.20 -71.68 -49.97
C MET A 117 -37.16 -72.56 -49.17
N SER A 118 -36.63 -73.27 -48.17
CA SER A 118 -37.40 -74.10 -47.23
C SER A 118 -36.94 -73.84 -45.80
N VAL A 119 -37.84 -74.04 -44.83
CA VAL A 119 -37.55 -73.89 -43.40
C VAL A 119 -37.96 -75.15 -42.65
N SER A 120 -37.09 -75.59 -41.74
CA SER A 120 -37.37 -76.63 -40.76
C SER A 120 -36.82 -76.20 -39.40
N GLY A 121 -37.71 -75.76 -38.50
CA GLY A 121 -37.33 -75.29 -37.16
C GLY A 121 -36.31 -74.15 -37.20
N LYS A 122 -35.09 -74.41 -36.72
CA LYS A 122 -33.99 -73.44 -36.61
C LYS A 122 -33.13 -73.30 -37.86
N THR A 123 -33.51 -73.97 -38.94
CA THR A 123 -32.72 -74.01 -40.17
C THR A 123 -33.55 -73.52 -41.35
N LEU A 124 -32.97 -72.59 -42.11
CA LEU A 124 -33.46 -72.15 -43.41
C LEU A 124 -32.48 -72.64 -44.48
N THR A 125 -32.99 -73.33 -45.49
CA THR A 125 -32.20 -73.92 -46.57
C THR A 125 -32.64 -73.39 -47.91
N VAL A 126 -31.68 -72.90 -48.69
CA VAL A 126 -31.83 -72.56 -50.10
C VAL A 126 -31.22 -73.69 -50.93
N SER A 127 -31.98 -74.26 -51.87
CA SER A 127 -31.51 -75.30 -52.79
C SER A 127 -31.80 -74.86 -54.22
N ILE A 128 -30.73 -74.60 -54.98
CA ILE A 128 -30.81 -74.08 -56.36
C ILE A 128 -30.51 -75.24 -57.32
N PRO A 129 -31.51 -75.73 -58.08
CA PRO A 129 -31.28 -76.77 -59.09
C PRO A 129 -30.29 -76.30 -60.16
N GLY A 130 -29.21 -77.05 -60.38
CA GLY A 130 -28.14 -76.70 -61.34
C GLY A 130 -26.99 -75.86 -60.78
N GLY A 131 -27.16 -75.28 -59.59
CA GLY A 131 -26.20 -74.39 -58.96
C GLY A 131 -26.11 -72.99 -59.58
N VAL A 132 -25.50 -72.05 -58.86
CA VAL A 132 -25.19 -70.68 -59.29
C VAL A 132 -23.73 -70.35 -58.97
N GLU A 133 -23.01 -69.78 -59.93
CA GLU A 133 -21.66 -69.28 -59.70
C GLU A 133 -21.67 -68.05 -58.79
N VAL A 134 -20.90 -68.10 -57.71
CA VAL A 134 -20.69 -67.02 -56.75
C VAL A 134 -19.19 -66.83 -56.51
N GLN A 135 -18.73 -65.58 -56.37
CA GLN A 135 -17.33 -65.22 -56.19
C GLN A 135 -17.12 -64.49 -54.85
N PRO A 136 -15.87 -64.32 -54.35
CA PRO A 136 -15.61 -63.45 -53.21
C PRO A 136 -16.25 -62.08 -53.42
N TYR A 137 -16.97 -61.59 -52.41
CA TYR A 137 -17.75 -60.35 -52.42
C TYR A 137 -19.08 -60.35 -53.19
N SER A 138 -19.47 -61.44 -53.86
CA SER A 138 -20.84 -61.57 -54.38
C SER A 138 -21.86 -61.34 -53.24
N SER A 139 -22.86 -60.49 -53.47
CA SER A 139 -23.86 -60.15 -52.46
C SER A 139 -25.00 -61.15 -52.48
N ILE A 140 -25.11 -61.97 -51.43
CA ILE A 140 -26.23 -62.88 -51.22
C ILE A 140 -27.12 -62.29 -50.16
N VAL A 141 -28.34 -61.89 -50.53
CA VAL A 141 -29.33 -61.34 -49.61
C VAL A 141 -30.49 -62.31 -49.47
N ILE A 142 -30.70 -62.76 -48.23
CA ILE A 142 -31.88 -63.53 -47.84
C ILE A 142 -32.78 -62.66 -46.97
N GLU A 143 -34.04 -62.70 -47.34
CA GLU A 143 -35.07 -61.84 -46.79
C GLU A 143 -36.24 -62.75 -46.39
N TRP A 144 -36.58 -62.81 -45.09
CA TRP A 144 -37.58 -63.75 -44.57
C TRP A 144 -38.52 -63.12 -43.52
N GLY A 145 -39.80 -63.50 -43.57
CA GLY A 145 -40.86 -62.99 -42.70
C GLY A 145 -40.78 -63.43 -41.24
N GLN A 146 -41.28 -62.54 -40.36
CA GLN A 146 -40.98 -62.38 -38.93
C GLN A 146 -40.96 -63.64 -38.03
N GLY A 147 -39.85 -63.77 -37.29
CA GLY A 147 -39.67 -64.47 -36.01
C GLY A 147 -38.75 -63.64 -35.08
N GLN A 148 -38.34 -64.16 -33.91
CA GLN A 148 -37.36 -63.48 -33.04
C GLN A 148 -36.01 -63.28 -33.77
N GLN A 149 -35.36 -62.12 -33.60
CA GLN A 149 -34.04 -61.87 -34.18
C GLN A 149 -33.01 -62.81 -33.55
N PRO A 150 -32.33 -63.68 -34.33
CA PRO A 150 -31.31 -64.55 -33.79
C PRO A 150 -30.11 -63.74 -33.34
N SER A 151 -29.60 -64.01 -32.13
CA SER A 151 -28.37 -63.38 -31.65
C SER A 151 -27.11 -64.03 -32.23
N ASN A 152 -27.24 -65.25 -32.77
CA ASN A 152 -26.17 -66.00 -33.42
C ASN A 152 -26.72 -66.68 -34.68
N LEU A 153 -26.33 -66.19 -35.86
CA LEU A 153 -26.56 -66.85 -37.14
C LEU A 153 -25.27 -67.52 -37.62
N LYS A 154 -25.40 -68.69 -38.23
CA LYS A 154 -24.32 -69.34 -38.97
C LYS A 154 -24.80 -69.70 -40.37
N ALA A 155 -23.98 -69.39 -41.37
CA ALA A 155 -24.21 -69.74 -42.76
C ALA A 155 -23.20 -70.80 -43.20
N THR A 156 -23.67 -71.79 -43.96
CA THR A 156 -22.83 -72.83 -44.56
C THR A 156 -23.24 -73.00 -46.02
N MET A 157 -22.28 -73.18 -46.91
CA MET A 157 -22.51 -73.22 -48.36
C MET A 157 -21.88 -74.47 -48.99
N GLN A 158 -22.59 -75.08 -49.95
CA GLN A 158 -22.17 -76.29 -50.65
C GLN A 158 -22.27 -76.10 -52.17
N GLY A 159 -21.30 -76.64 -52.90
CA GLY A 159 -21.16 -76.47 -54.35
C GLY A 159 -19.76 -76.83 -54.86
N GLN A 160 -19.51 -76.66 -56.16
CA GLN A 160 -18.22 -77.00 -56.80
C GLN A 160 -17.30 -75.77 -56.91
N PRO A 161 -16.04 -75.78 -56.43
CA PRO A 161 -15.14 -74.61 -56.53
C PRO A 161 -14.86 -74.18 -57.98
N ILE A 162 -14.74 -72.86 -58.22
CA ILE A 162 -14.40 -72.26 -59.52
C ILE A 162 -13.12 -71.41 -59.34
N SER A 163 -12.13 -71.52 -60.23
CA SER A 163 -10.81 -70.87 -60.09
C SER A 163 -10.58 -69.78 -61.14
N SER A 164 -10.77 -68.50 -60.79
CA SER A 164 -10.15 -67.32 -61.44
C SER A 164 -10.33 -66.05 -60.58
N GLY A 165 -9.28 -65.21 -60.44
CA GLY A 165 -9.17 -64.12 -59.45
C GLY A 165 -9.89 -62.79 -59.76
N PRO A 166 -9.99 -61.85 -58.78
CA PRO A 166 -10.88 -60.70 -58.85
C PRO A 166 -10.26 -59.38 -59.37
N VAL A 167 -11.07 -58.62 -60.11
CA VAL A 167 -10.93 -57.21 -60.51
C VAL A 167 -11.65 -56.32 -59.48
N THR A 168 -11.03 -55.25 -58.98
CA THR A 168 -11.72 -54.21 -58.18
C THR A 168 -12.18 -53.04 -59.06
N PRO A 169 -13.42 -52.54 -58.93
CA PRO A 169 -13.87 -51.30 -59.58
C PRO A 169 -13.26 -50.03 -58.91
N PRO A 170 -13.24 -48.87 -59.61
CA PRO A 170 -12.81 -47.59 -59.01
C PRO A 170 -13.69 -47.18 -57.82
N THR A 171 -13.13 -46.46 -56.86
CA THR A 171 -13.91 -45.88 -55.75
C THR A 171 -14.91 -44.87 -56.30
N GLN A 172 -16.21 -45.07 -56.08
CA GLN A 172 -17.25 -44.20 -56.63
C GLN A 172 -17.38 -42.89 -55.84
N GLY A 173 -17.28 -41.73 -56.51
CA GLY A 173 -17.46 -40.41 -55.90
C GLY A 173 -16.47 -39.34 -56.39
N ASN A 174 -16.70 -38.08 -55.98
CA ASN A 174 -15.80 -36.95 -56.25
C ASN A 174 -14.96 -36.61 -55.00
N PRO A 175 -13.65 -36.89 -54.96
CA PRO A 175 -12.79 -36.59 -53.81
C PRO A 175 -12.64 -35.08 -53.56
N LEU A 176 -12.93 -34.23 -54.55
CA LEU A 176 -12.90 -32.78 -54.37
C LEU A 176 -14.02 -32.26 -53.47
N HIS A 177 -15.05 -33.06 -53.18
CA HIS A 177 -16.14 -32.68 -52.26
C HIS A 177 -15.79 -32.90 -50.78
N SER A 178 -14.77 -33.71 -50.48
CA SER A 178 -14.40 -34.06 -49.10
C SER A 178 -13.34 -33.15 -48.47
N GLY A 179 -12.75 -32.22 -49.24
CA GLY A 179 -11.69 -31.31 -48.78
C GLY A 179 -11.72 -29.95 -49.49
N SER A 180 -10.94 -29.01 -48.99
CA SER A 180 -10.77 -27.68 -49.58
C SER A 180 -9.74 -27.78 -50.71
N TYR A 181 -10.19 -27.87 -51.97
CA TYR A 181 -9.31 -27.93 -53.14
C TYR A 181 -9.39 -26.65 -53.97
N ARG A 182 -8.26 -26.23 -54.53
CA ARG A 182 -8.16 -25.15 -55.52
C ARG A 182 -7.60 -25.68 -56.83
N GLU A 183 -8.22 -25.31 -57.95
CA GLU A 183 -7.68 -25.64 -59.27
C GLU A 183 -6.38 -24.85 -59.48
N ILE A 184 -5.33 -25.53 -59.91
CA ILE A 184 -4.07 -24.90 -60.31
C ILE A 184 -4.28 -24.34 -61.71
N PRO A 185 -4.31 -23.01 -61.90
CA PRO A 185 -4.57 -22.40 -63.18
C PRO A 185 -3.39 -22.66 -64.13
N LEU A 186 -3.66 -23.38 -65.21
CA LEU A 186 -2.73 -23.58 -66.31
C LEU A 186 -3.00 -22.50 -67.37
N SER A 187 -2.00 -21.65 -67.60
CA SER A 187 -2.01 -20.56 -68.58
C SER A 187 -2.05 -21.03 -70.03
N ARG A 188 -1.56 -22.24 -70.31
CA ARG A 188 -1.56 -22.84 -71.65
C ARG A 188 -2.59 -23.96 -71.66
N THR A 189 -3.70 -23.74 -72.35
CA THR A 189 -4.71 -24.78 -72.60
C THR A 189 -4.19 -25.77 -73.63
N TRP A 190 -3.31 -26.68 -73.22
CA TRP A 190 -2.82 -27.76 -74.04
C TRP A 190 -3.18 -29.08 -73.38
N ASP A 191 -4.37 -29.60 -73.73
CA ASP A 191 -4.77 -30.96 -73.43
C ASP A 191 -4.67 -31.78 -74.72
N SER A 192 -3.95 -32.90 -74.65
CA SER A 192 -3.90 -33.89 -75.72
C SER A 192 -4.62 -35.15 -75.28
N CYS A 193 -5.57 -35.58 -76.09
CA CYS A 193 -6.37 -36.77 -75.85
C CYS A 193 -6.21 -37.70 -77.03
N SER A 194 -5.71 -38.91 -76.79
CA SER A 194 -5.64 -39.95 -77.80
C SER A 194 -6.23 -41.24 -77.27
N SER A 195 -7.08 -41.89 -78.07
CA SER A 195 -7.65 -43.19 -77.72
C SER A 195 -6.99 -44.27 -78.58
N ASN A 196 -6.37 -45.27 -77.97
CA ASN A 196 -5.75 -46.39 -78.68
C ASN A 196 -6.02 -47.70 -77.94
N ARG A 197 -6.57 -48.71 -78.64
CA ARG A 197 -6.82 -50.07 -78.12
C ARG A 197 -7.48 -50.09 -76.72
N GLY A 198 -8.50 -49.25 -76.52
CA GLY A 198 -9.26 -49.18 -75.27
C GLY A 198 -8.57 -48.44 -74.12
N VAL A 199 -7.53 -47.63 -74.39
CA VAL A 199 -6.91 -46.73 -73.41
C VAL A 199 -7.00 -45.30 -73.92
N VAL A 200 -7.56 -44.42 -73.10
CA VAL A 200 -7.55 -42.96 -73.30
C VAL A 200 -6.28 -42.42 -72.63
N VAL A 201 -5.37 -41.88 -73.42
CA VAL A 201 -4.20 -41.15 -72.92
C VAL A 201 -4.56 -39.67 -72.89
N ALA A 202 -4.72 -39.15 -71.68
CA ALA A 202 -4.97 -37.75 -71.40
C ALA A 202 -3.67 -37.11 -70.93
N LYS A 203 -3.25 -36.05 -71.60
CA LYS A 203 -2.00 -35.36 -71.28
C LYS A 203 -2.25 -33.88 -71.20
N THR A 204 -1.72 -33.24 -70.17
CA THR A 204 -1.69 -31.79 -70.08
C THR A 204 -0.30 -31.27 -69.78
N TRP A 205 -0.06 -30.04 -70.19
CA TRP A 205 1.15 -29.33 -69.87
C TRP A 205 0.97 -28.64 -68.52
N TRP A 206 1.64 -29.16 -67.49
CA TRP A 206 1.82 -28.36 -66.29
C TRP A 206 2.81 -27.26 -66.69
N ASP A 207 2.36 -26.03 -66.91
CA ASP A 207 3.22 -24.95 -67.39
C ASP A 207 4.05 -24.27 -66.28
N ASN A 208 5.18 -23.65 -66.64
CA ASN A 208 6.08 -23.01 -65.68
C ASN A 208 5.70 -21.55 -65.39
N THR A 209 4.44 -21.15 -65.62
CA THR A 209 4.04 -19.79 -65.31
C THR A 209 4.00 -19.56 -63.81
N SER A 210 4.12 -18.29 -63.44
CA SER A 210 4.01 -17.85 -62.05
C SER A 210 2.74 -18.43 -61.43
N SER A 211 1.59 -18.37 -62.10
CA SER A 211 0.32 -18.89 -61.58
C SER A 211 0.34 -20.40 -61.26
N ALA A 212 0.95 -21.22 -62.11
CA ALA A 212 1.05 -22.66 -61.89
C ALA A 212 2.11 -23.04 -60.82
N LEU A 213 3.19 -22.27 -60.70
CA LEU A 213 4.19 -22.40 -59.63
C LEU A 213 3.66 -21.98 -58.25
N ALA A 214 2.75 -21.01 -58.26
CA ALA A 214 2.28 -20.31 -57.09
C ALA A 214 1.09 -20.99 -56.39
N ASN A 215 0.29 -21.77 -57.12
CA ASN A 215 -0.83 -22.52 -56.56
C ASN A 215 -0.45 -23.88 -55.97
N GLY A 216 0.85 -24.17 -55.82
CA GLY A 216 1.36 -25.33 -55.07
C GLY A 216 1.57 -26.59 -55.90
N GLY A 217 1.89 -27.69 -55.20
CA GLY A 217 1.96 -29.01 -55.81
C GLY A 217 0.59 -29.62 -56.07
N VAL A 218 0.54 -30.69 -56.85
CA VAL A 218 -0.70 -31.38 -57.19
C VAL A 218 -1.03 -32.39 -56.09
N ASP A 219 -2.28 -32.39 -55.64
CA ASP A 219 -2.85 -33.39 -54.72
C ASP A 219 -3.91 -34.24 -55.42
N VAL A 220 -4.66 -33.65 -56.35
CA VAL A 220 -5.63 -34.40 -57.17
C VAL A 220 -5.43 -34.06 -58.64
N VAL A 221 -5.26 -35.08 -59.48
CA VAL A 221 -5.36 -34.94 -60.94
C VAL A 221 -6.76 -35.36 -61.36
N GLN A 222 -7.54 -34.44 -61.90
CA GLN A 222 -8.84 -34.71 -62.49
C GLN A 222 -8.68 -34.87 -64.01
N VAL A 223 -9.28 -35.90 -64.57
CA VAL A 223 -9.40 -36.09 -66.01
C VAL A 223 -10.87 -36.21 -66.36
N ASP A 224 -11.43 -35.18 -66.99
CA ASP A 224 -12.76 -35.23 -67.57
C ASP A 224 -12.69 -35.92 -68.93
N VAL A 225 -13.55 -36.90 -69.17
CA VAL A 225 -13.59 -37.71 -70.38
C VAL A 225 -14.96 -37.52 -71.05
N ASN A 226 -14.99 -36.91 -72.23
CA ASN A 226 -16.24 -36.55 -72.88
C ASN A 226 -17.05 -37.78 -73.30
N ASP A 227 -18.38 -37.71 -73.12
CA ASP A 227 -19.37 -38.71 -73.57
C ASP A 227 -19.21 -40.14 -72.99
N VAL A 228 -18.54 -40.27 -71.84
CA VAL A 228 -18.30 -41.55 -71.16
C VAL A 228 -18.84 -41.49 -69.72
N ASP A 229 -19.66 -42.47 -69.33
CA ASP A 229 -19.89 -42.77 -67.91
C ASP A 229 -18.71 -43.60 -67.39
N VAL A 230 -17.79 -42.94 -66.71
CA VAL A 230 -16.50 -43.50 -66.32
C VAL A 230 -16.64 -44.66 -65.33
N PRO A 231 -17.45 -44.59 -64.25
CA PRO A 231 -17.55 -45.66 -63.26
C PRO A 231 -17.89 -47.04 -63.83
N SER A 232 -18.66 -47.09 -64.92
CA SER A 232 -19.07 -48.35 -65.57
C SER A 232 -18.11 -48.85 -66.65
N LYS A 233 -17.11 -48.05 -67.04
CA LYS A 233 -16.24 -48.31 -68.20
C LYS A 233 -14.75 -48.28 -67.93
N LEU A 234 -14.31 -47.73 -66.79
CA LEU A 234 -12.92 -47.68 -66.38
C LEU A 234 -12.49 -48.97 -65.68
N ASP A 235 -11.51 -49.67 -66.24
CA ASP A 235 -10.85 -50.81 -65.59
C ASP A 235 -9.62 -50.34 -64.82
N VAL A 236 -9.73 -50.26 -63.49
CA VAL A 236 -8.62 -49.83 -62.63
C VAL A 236 -7.63 -50.96 -62.28
N SER A 237 -7.96 -52.21 -62.65
CA SER A 237 -7.07 -53.36 -62.48
C SER A 237 -6.16 -53.58 -63.69
N ASP A 238 -6.47 -52.97 -64.83
CA ASP A 238 -5.66 -53.04 -66.03
C ASP A 238 -4.28 -52.39 -65.78
N SER A 239 -3.23 -53.18 -66.00
CA SER A 239 -1.82 -52.76 -65.88
C SER A 239 -1.44 -51.51 -66.69
N ARG A 240 -2.28 -51.11 -67.66
CA ARG A 240 -2.12 -49.90 -68.47
C ARG A 240 -2.68 -48.65 -67.80
N LEU A 241 -3.41 -48.76 -66.67
CA LEU A 241 -3.77 -47.61 -65.86
C LEU A 241 -2.50 -46.99 -65.29
N LYS A 242 -2.21 -45.75 -65.67
CA LYS A 242 -1.00 -45.04 -65.26
C LYS A 242 -1.28 -43.58 -65.00
N LEU A 243 -0.58 -43.03 -64.03
CA LEU A 243 -0.40 -41.59 -63.87
C LEU A 243 1.09 -41.31 -63.82
N ARG A 244 1.56 -40.33 -64.58
CA ARG A 244 2.97 -39.96 -64.59
C ARG A 244 3.19 -38.47 -64.75
N PHE A 245 4.27 -38.00 -64.13
CA PHE A 245 4.73 -36.61 -64.16
C PHE A 245 6.12 -36.56 -64.76
N GLY A 246 6.40 -35.62 -65.66
CA GLY A 246 7.73 -35.56 -66.29
C GLY A 246 7.74 -34.98 -67.68
N SER A 247 8.87 -35.11 -68.37
CA SER A 247 9.03 -34.63 -69.75
C SER A 247 9.87 -35.58 -70.58
N GLN A 248 9.84 -35.42 -71.90
CA GLN A 248 10.71 -36.23 -72.76
C GLN A 248 12.21 -35.91 -72.59
N GLY A 249 12.54 -34.71 -72.08
CA GLY A 249 13.93 -34.28 -71.85
C GLY A 249 14.46 -34.61 -70.45
N ASP A 250 13.60 -34.57 -69.43
CA ASP A 250 13.98 -34.68 -68.01
C ASP A 250 13.57 -36.02 -67.37
N GLY A 251 12.93 -36.90 -68.14
CA GLY A 251 12.45 -38.21 -67.69
C GLY A 251 11.03 -38.17 -67.12
N TRP A 252 10.42 -39.36 -67.05
CA TRP A 252 9.06 -39.57 -66.54
C TRP A 252 9.08 -40.33 -65.22
N GLN A 253 8.40 -39.80 -64.21
CA GLN A 253 8.08 -40.52 -62.98
C GLN A 253 6.68 -41.13 -63.10
N GLU A 254 6.61 -42.45 -63.26
CA GLU A 254 5.34 -43.20 -63.20
C GLU A 254 4.96 -43.46 -61.73
N LEU A 255 3.68 -43.24 -61.40
CA LEU A 255 3.10 -43.47 -60.10
C LEU A 255 2.24 -44.74 -60.10
N GLN A 256 2.16 -45.43 -58.96
CA GLN A 256 1.45 -46.70 -58.81
C GLN A 256 0.10 -46.53 -58.09
N ASN A 257 -0.97 -47.08 -58.67
CA ASN A 257 -2.30 -47.13 -58.07
C ASN A 257 -2.28 -47.94 -56.76
N GLY A 258 -2.95 -47.44 -55.72
CA GLY A 258 -2.99 -48.03 -54.39
C GLY A 258 -1.73 -47.81 -53.54
N VAL A 259 -0.61 -47.36 -54.14
CA VAL A 259 0.63 -47.01 -53.44
C VAL A 259 0.80 -45.49 -53.37
N ASP A 260 0.90 -44.82 -54.52
CA ASP A 260 1.16 -43.39 -54.64
C ASP A 260 -0.11 -42.55 -54.77
N TYR A 261 -1.19 -43.15 -55.28
CA TYR A 261 -2.50 -42.50 -55.45
C TYR A 261 -3.65 -43.48 -55.32
N THR A 262 -4.85 -42.94 -55.13
CA THR A 262 -6.12 -43.68 -55.16
C THR A 262 -6.96 -43.15 -56.31
N VAL A 263 -7.59 -44.05 -57.09
CA VAL A 263 -8.46 -43.68 -58.21
C VAL A 263 -9.92 -43.60 -57.78
N PHE A 264 -10.56 -42.47 -58.11
CA PHE A 264 -11.99 -42.27 -57.98
C PHE A 264 -12.62 -42.03 -59.34
N ALA A 265 -13.89 -42.40 -59.49
CA ALA A 265 -14.67 -42.13 -60.69
C ALA A 265 -16.04 -41.55 -60.31
N SER A 266 -16.46 -40.50 -61.00
CA SER A 266 -17.79 -39.89 -60.82
C SER A 266 -18.26 -39.24 -62.11
N GLY A 267 -19.41 -39.68 -62.63
CA GLY A 267 -19.95 -39.20 -63.90
C GLY A 267 -18.94 -39.40 -65.03
N ASN A 268 -18.51 -38.31 -65.65
CA ASN A 268 -17.55 -38.32 -66.75
C ASN A 268 -16.09 -38.07 -66.31
N SER A 269 -15.80 -38.04 -65.01
CA SER A 269 -14.48 -37.69 -64.49
C SER A 269 -13.77 -38.87 -63.81
N VAL A 270 -12.47 -38.98 -64.06
CA VAL A 270 -11.53 -39.79 -63.27
C VAL A 270 -10.72 -38.87 -62.38
N PHE A 271 -10.55 -39.22 -61.10
CA PHE A 271 -9.70 -38.48 -60.17
C PHE A 271 -8.59 -39.38 -59.66
N PHE A 272 -7.37 -38.87 -59.67
CA PHE A 272 -6.23 -39.48 -59.02
C PHE A 272 -5.89 -38.67 -57.77
N ALA A 273 -6.35 -39.13 -56.61
CA ALA A 273 -5.98 -38.51 -55.33
C ALA A 273 -4.61 -39.03 -54.90
N LEU A 274 -3.60 -38.17 -54.99
CA LEU A 274 -2.23 -38.47 -54.63
C LEU A 274 -2.10 -38.59 -53.11
N LYS A 275 -1.36 -39.60 -52.63
CA LYS A 275 -1.07 -39.74 -51.19
C LYS A 275 0.03 -38.79 -50.72
N THR A 276 0.79 -38.23 -51.64
CA THR A 276 1.83 -37.22 -51.39
C THR A 276 1.72 -36.14 -52.45
N THR A 277 1.70 -34.88 -52.01
CA THR A 277 1.67 -33.71 -52.89
C THR A 277 2.84 -33.75 -53.87
N LYS A 278 2.57 -33.72 -55.17
CA LYS A 278 3.61 -33.70 -56.20
C LYS A 278 3.98 -32.27 -56.51
N MET A 279 5.21 -31.88 -56.22
CA MET A 279 5.69 -30.52 -56.44
C MET A 279 6.19 -30.30 -57.86
N ARG A 280 5.95 -29.08 -58.38
CA ARG A 280 6.48 -28.69 -59.67
C ARG A 280 7.99 -28.50 -59.59
N PRO A 281 8.78 -28.98 -60.56
CA PRO A 281 10.18 -28.58 -60.68
C PRO A 281 10.35 -27.06 -60.85
N PRO A 282 11.55 -26.50 -60.56
CA PRO A 282 11.79 -25.06 -60.63
C PRO A 282 11.56 -24.48 -62.03
N ALA A 283 11.40 -23.16 -62.12
CA ALA A 283 10.96 -22.47 -63.35
C ALA A 283 11.86 -22.69 -64.58
N ASN A 284 13.12 -23.11 -64.40
CA ASN A 284 14.04 -23.48 -65.48
C ASN A 284 13.62 -24.76 -66.21
N VAL A 285 12.75 -25.59 -65.63
CA VAL A 285 12.15 -26.77 -66.26
C VAL A 285 10.88 -26.33 -66.99
N VAL A 286 11.03 -26.05 -68.29
CA VAL A 286 9.96 -25.47 -69.13
C VAL A 286 8.94 -26.53 -69.58
N SER A 287 9.40 -27.76 -69.82
CA SER A 287 8.53 -28.89 -70.20
C SER A 287 8.40 -29.82 -69.00
N TYR A 288 7.21 -29.87 -68.40
CA TYR A 288 6.88 -30.83 -67.34
C TYR A 288 5.38 -31.11 -67.45
N ASP A 289 5.02 -32.32 -67.79
CA ASP A 289 3.69 -32.69 -68.22
C ASP A 289 3.07 -33.67 -67.22
N VAL A 290 1.75 -33.68 -67.14
CA VAL A 290 0.97 -34.68 -66.41
C VAL A 290 0.25 -35.54 -67.43
N GLU A 291 0.46 -36.85 -67.37
CA GLU A 291 -0.13 -37.80 -68.31
C GLU A 291 -0.82 -38.94 -67.57
N ALA A 292 -2.10 -39.15 -67.88
CA ALA A 292 -2.93 -40.22 -67.36
C ALA A 292 -3.33 -41.17 -68.49
N HIS A 293 -3.13 -42.47 -68.27
CA HIS A 293 -3.57 -43.55 -69.15
C HIS A 293 -4.77 -44.20 -68.51
N LEU A 294 -5.92 -44.12 -69.16
CA LEU A 294 -7.22 -44.54 -68.63
C LEU A 294 -7.77 -45.70 -69.46
N PRO A 295 -7.75 -46.94 -68.97
CA PRO A 295 -8.32 -48.10 -69.65
C PRO A 295 -9.85 -48.01 -69.66
N ILE A 296 -10.40 -47.29 -70.64
CA ILE A 296 -11.83 -47.01 -70.78
C ILE A 296 -12.40 -47.78 -71.97
N GLN A 297 -13.37 -48.65 -71.70
CA GLN A 297 -14.07 -49.42 -72.72
C GLN A 297 -14.92 -48.51 -73.62
N GLY A 298 -14.69 -48.54 -74.93
CA GLY A 298 -15.44 -47.77 -75.94
C GLY A 298 -14.77 -46.47 -76.41
N GLY A 299 -13.65 -46.06 -75.81
CA GLY A 299 -12.91 -44.84 -76.19
C GLY A 299 -13.61 -43.54 -75.76
N ALA A 300 -12.97 -42.40 -76.04
CA ALA A 300 -13.48 -41.07 -75.70
C ALA A 300 -13.36 -40.09 -76.88
N SER A 301 -14.32 -39.18 -77.00
CA SER A 301 -14.36 -38.12 -78.04
C SER A 301 -13.41 -36.95 -77.72
N GLY A 302 -13.01 -36.79 -76.46
CA GLY A 302 -12.09 -35.78 -75.96
C GLY A 302 -11.89 -35.90 -74.45
N CYS A 303 -10.96 -35.12 -73.91
CA CYS A 303 -10.67 -35.09 -72.49
C CYS A 303 -10.11 -33.72 -72.05
N LYS A 304 -10.15 -33.43 -70.76
CA LYS A 304 -9.53 -32.26 -70.12
C LYS A 304 -8.82 -32.71 -68.85
N VAL A 305 -7.59 -32.28 -68.62
CA VAL A 305 -6.91 -32.55 -67.34
C VAL A 305 -6.89 -31.26 -66.51
N SER A 306 -7.43 -31.33 -65.30
CA SER A 306 -7.35 -30.27 -64.30
C SER A 306 -6.50 -30.74 -63.14
N LEU A 307 -5.60 -29.87 -62.66
CA LEU A 307 -4.74 -30.15 -61.53
C LEU A 307 -5.29 -29.40 -60.32
N TRP A 308 -5.37 -30.07 -59.18
CA TRP A 308 -5.94 -29.51 -57.97
C TRP A 308 -4.95 -29.65 -56.82
N ASN A 309 -4.82 -28.59 -56.03
CA ASN A 309 -4.06 -28.58 -54.80
C ASN A 309 -5.04 -28.55 -53.61
N GLU A 310 -4.76 -29.36 -52.59
CA GLU A 310 -5.45 -29.30 -51.31
C GLU A 310 -4.92 -28.10 -50.52
N TYR A 311 -5.82 -27.21 -50.10
CA TYR A 311 -5.46 -26.05 -49.31
C TYR A 311 -6.16 -26.07 -47.96
N GLU A 312 -5.37 -25.88 -46.92
CA GLU A 312 -5.88 -25.42 -45.64
C GLU A 312 -5.75 -23.90 -45.62
N ALA A 313 -6.89 -23.21 -45.50
CA ALA A 313 -6.87 -21.76 -45.33
C ALA A 313 -6.28 -21.44 -43.94
N PRO A 314 -5.35 -20.48 -43.83
CA PRO A 314 -4.94 -19.98 -42.53
C PRO A 314 -6.13 -19.44 -41.76
N ALA A 315 -6.13 -19.62 -40.44
CA ALA A 315 -7.16 -19.07 -39.59
C ALA A 315 -7.22 -17.54 -39.73
N GLU A 316 -8.41 -16.96 -39.73
CA GLU A 316 -8.57 -15.50 -39.79
C GLU A 316 -8.39 -14.88 -38.39
N GLY A 317 -7.57 -13.83 -38.30
CA GLY A 317 -7.36 -13.09 -37.06
C GLY A 317 -5.96 -12.50 -36.94
N ASN A 318 -5.86 -11.41 -36.17
CA ASN A 318 -4.58 -10.83 -35.80
C ASN A 318 -4.26 -11.23 -34.34
N PRO A 319 -3.31 -12.17 -34.11
CA PRO A 319 -2.93 -12.62 -32.78
C PRO A 319 -2.17 -11.55 -31.98
N THR A 320 -1.74 -10.45 -32.62
CA THR A 320 -1.14 -9.28 -31.96
C THR A 320 -2.16 -8.16 -31.67
N SER A 321 -3.44 -8.37 -32.01
CA SER A 321 -4.53 -7.48 -31.60
C SER A 321 -4.96 -7.57 -30.11
N PRO A 322 -4.63 -8.61 -29.32
CA PRO A 322 -4.59 -8.49 -27.85
C PRO A 322 -3.63 -7.37 -27.45
N SER A 323 -4.03 -6.56 -26.47
CA SER A 323 -3.34 -5.31 -26.12
C SER A 323 -1.97 -5.48 -25.48
N ASN A 324 -1.47 -6.70 -25.26
CA ASN A 324 -0.21 -6.95 -24.57
C ASN A 324 1.00 -7.11 -25.49
N PHE A 325 0.83 -7.21 -26.81
CA PHE A 325 1.95 -7.33 -27.75
C PHE A 325 2.65 -5.99 -28.01
N VAL A 326 3.98 -6.03 -28.18
CA VAL A 326 4.78 -4.88 -28.60
C VAL A 326 5.72 -5.24 -29.74
N LYS A 327 5.72 -4.40 -30.78
CA LYS A 327 6.61 -4.57 -31.94
C LYS A 327 8.05 -4.31 -31.53
N ILE A 328 8.91 -5.31 -31.65
CA ILE A 328 10.36 -5.21 -31.42
C ILE A 328 10.95 -4.33 -32.53
N PRO A 329 11.73 -3.27 -32.20
CA PRO A 329 12.41 -2.46 -33.21
C PRO A 329 13.36 -3.31 -34.06
N ASN A 330 13.34 -3.10 -35.38
CA ASN A 330 14.20 -3.77 -36.36
C ASN A 330 14.63 -2.77 -37.45
N ASP A 331 15.21 -1.64 -37.02
CA ASP A 331 15.36 -0.36 -37.74
C ASP A 331 16.40 -0.32 -38.88
N ARG A 332 16.51 -1.36 -39.71
CA ARG A 332 17.22 -1.29 -40.99
C ARG A 332 16.25 -1.23 -42.19
N VAL A 333 16.68 -0.53 -43.23
CA VAL A 333 15.93 -0.25 -44.48
C VAL A 333 15.84 -1.47 -45.42
N ASP A 334 16.40 -2.61 -45.03
CA ASP A 334 16.69 -3.73 -45.93
C ASP A 334 15.92 -5.02 -45.58
N ASP A 335 14.62 -4.92 -45.31
CA ASP A 335 13.76 -6.11 -45.37
C ASP A 335 13.85 -6.67 -46.80
N LYS A 336 14.40 -7.87 -46.93
CA LYS A 336 14.62 -8.49 -48.24
C LYS A 336 13.41 -9.33 -48.61
N CYS A 337 12.66 -8.85 -49.59
CA CYS A 337 11.52 -9.55 -50.15
C CYS A 337 11.82 -9.99 -51.57
N THR A 338 11.89 -11.30 -51.81
CA THR A 338 12.09 -11.84 -53.15
C THR A 338 11.08 -12.93 -53.44
N TYR A 339 10.45 -12.85 -54.61
CA TYR A 339 9.55 -13.89 -55.08
C TYR A 339 10.23 -14.73 -56.14
N ALA A 340 10.28 -16.04 -55.92
CA ALA A 340 10.81 -16.98 -56.89
C ALA A 340 10.11 -18.33 -56.76
N GLY A 341 9.71 -18.91 -57.89
CA GLY A 341 9.19 -20.28 -57.94
C GLY A 341 7.93 -20.52 -57.09
N GLY A 342 7.06 -19.52 -56.94
CA GLY A 342 5.84 -19.64 -56.14
C GLY A 342 6.03 -19.43 -54.63
N VAL A 343 7.21 -18.99 -54.21
CA VAL A 343 7.53 -18.73 -52.80
C VAL A 343 7.96 -17.27 -52.64
N LEU A 344 7.30 -16.57 -51.72
CA LEU A 344 7.76 -15.30 -51.18
C LEU A 344 8.79 -15.58 -50.08
N TYR A 345 10.02 -15.18 -50.31
CA TYR A 345 11.05 -15.14 -49.29
C TYR A 345 11.09 -13.75 -48.67
N SER A 346 11.05 -13.70 -47.34
CA SER A 346 11.20 -12.50 -46.54
C SER A 346 12.31 -12.69 -45.51
N ARG A 347 13.12 -11.67 -45.29
CA ARG A 347 14.17 -11.64 -44.25
C ARG A 347 14.15 -10.28 -43.57
N THR A 348 14.13 -10.29 -42.23
CA THR A 348 14.43 -9.13 -41.40
C THR A 348 15.63 -9.42 -40.50
N TYR A 349 16.28 -8.34 -40.09
CA TYR A 349 17.34 -8.35 -39.10
C TYR A 349 16.76 -8.36 -37.67
N TRP A 350 17.31 -9.20 -36.78
CA TRP A 350 17.03 -9.16 -35.34
C TRP A 350 18.28 -8.72 -34.56
N ASP A 351 18.38 -7.40 -34.37
CA ASP A 351 19.61 -6.71 -34.01
C ASP A 351 20.10 -6.91 -32.55
N GLN A 352 21.29 -6.36 -32.24
CA GLN A 352 21.92 -6.38 -30.91
C GLN A 352 21.89 -5.06 -30.14
N TYR A 353 21.14 -4.07 -30.60
CA TYR A 353 20.90 -2.86 -29.86
C TYR A 353 20.07 -3.14 -28.60
N GLN A 354 20.21 -2.25 -27.62
CA GLN A 354 19.58 -2.43 -26.32
C GLN A 354 18.05 -2.47 -26.42
N SER A 355 17.45 -1.67 -27.31
CA SER A 355 16.01 -1.66 -27.60
C SER A 355 15.44 -3.02 -28.01
N THR A 356 16.26 -3.83 -28.67
CA THR A 356 15.91 -5.15 -29.20
C THR A 356 16.29 -6.26 -28.22
N LYS A 357 17.39 -6.06 -27.47
CA LYS A 357 17.84 -6.95 -26.38
C LYS A 357 16.89 -6.95 -25.19
N GLN A 358 16.36 -5.80 -24.80
CA GLN A 358 15.46 -5.68 -23.65
C GLN A 358 14.23 -6.56 -23.81
N ARG A 359 13.75 -6.80 -25.03
CA ARG A 359 12.55 -7.62 -25.28
C ARG A 359 12.86 -9.10 -25.47
N GLY A 360 14.14 -9.46 -25.68
CA GLY A 360 14.76 -10.78 -25.43
C GLY A 360 14.25 -12.00 -26.21
N GLN A 361 13.04 -11.95 -26.74
CA GLN A 361 12.35 -13.04 -27.41
C GLN A 361 11.31 -12.52 -28.41
N THR A 362 10.89 -13.38 -29.33
CA THR A 362 9.82 -13.13 -30.30
C THR A 362 8.74 -14.19 -30.09
N ASP A 363 7.50 -13.76 -29.93
CA ASP A 363 6.32 -14.62 -29.75
C ASP A 363 5.53 -14.72 -31.05
N VAL A 364 5.48 -13.64 -31.85
CA VAL A 364 4.83 -13.63 -33.16
C VAL A 364 5.71 -12.98 -34.22
N VAL A 365 5.84 -13.61 -35.38
CA VAL A 365 6.43 -13.01 -36.59
C VAL A 365 5.30 -12.61 -37.53
N GLU A 366 5.17 -11.33 -37.81
CA GLU A 366 4.23 -10.83 -38.81
C GLU A 366 4.96 -10.59 -40.12
N VAL A 367 4.46 -11.16 -41.22
CA VAL A 367 4.91 -10.83 -42.57
C VAL A 367 3.78 -10.07 -43.27
N VAL A 368 3.98 -8.76 -43.43
CA VAL A 368 3.09 -7.87 -44.17
C VAL A 368 3.37 -8.07 -45.66
N VAL A 369 2.36 -8.47 -46.42
CA VAL A 369 2.45 -8.74 -47.86
C VAL A 369 1.66 -7.67 -48.61
N ASN A 370 2.35 -6.72 -49.21
CA ASN A 370 1.71 -5.61 -49.90
C ASN A 370 1.23 -6.00 -51.30
N ASN A 371 0.19 -5.32 -51.77
CA ASN A 371 -0.41 -5.47 -53.11
C ASN A 371 -1.00 -6.86 -53.41
N VAL A 372 -1.36 -7.63 -52.38
CA VAL A 372 -2.06 -8.92 -52.52
C VAL A 372 -3.44 -8.83 -51.85
N SER A 373 -4.51 -8.93 -52.64
CA SER A 373 -5.88 -9.03 -52.13
C SER A 373 -6.23 -10.47 -51.76
N ASN A 374 -7.14 -10.68 -50.79
CA ASN A 374 -7.57 -12.02 -50.35
C ASN A 374 -6.39 -12.96 -50.02
N LEU A 375 -5.42 -12.45 -49.26
CA LEU A 375 -4.18 -13.14 -48.93
C LEU A 375 -4.40 -14.55 -48.39
N ALA A 376 -5.41 -14.75 -47.53
CA ALA A 376 -5.74 -16.05 -46.95
C ALA A 376 -6.02 -17.15 -48.00
N GLN A 377 -6.62 -16.79 -49.14
CA GLN A 377 -6.91 -17.76 -50.22
C GLN A 377 -5.69 -18.07 -51.10
N LYS A 378 -4.64 -17.24 -51.01
CA LYS A 378 -3.46 -17.33 -51.89
C LYS A 378 -2.29 -18.04 -51.23
N VAL A 379 -2.34 -18.30 -49.94
CA VAL A 379 -1.27 -18.95 -49.17
C VAL A 379 -1.52 -20.46 -49.11
N ALA A 380 -0.44 -21.26 -49.23
CA ALA A 380 -0.52 -22.71 -49.14
C ALA A 380 0.17 -23.22 -47.86
N LEU A 381 -0.61 -23.52 -46.82
CA LEU A 381 -0.06 -23.95 -45.53
C LEU A 381 0.50 -25.37 -45.53
N ASN A 382 -0.04 -26.26 -46.37
CA ASN A 382 0.41 -27.65 -46.48
C ASN A 382 1.63 -27.83 -47.40
N ASP A 383 2.12 -26.76 -48.01
CA ASP A 383 3.29 -26.81 -48.89
C ASP A 383 4.56 -26.96 -48.05
N PRO A 384 5.40 -27.99 -48.29
CA PRO A 384 6.59 -28.27 -47.48
C PRO A 384 7.67 -27.17 -47.54
N ARG A 385 7.51 -26.19 -48.43
CA ARG A 385 8.40 -25.01 -48.53
C ARG A 385 8.02 -23.91 -47.54
N LEU A 386 6.86 -23.99 -46.87
CA LEU A 386 6.49 -23.11 -45.77
C LEU A 386 7.46 -23.30 -44.61
N ARG A 387 8.28 -22.28 -44.35
CA ARG A 387 9.35 -22.36 -43.36
C ARG A 387 9.50 -21.04 -42.64
N LEU A 388 9.75 -21.10 -41.34
CA LEU A 388 10.21 -19.99 -40.53
C LEU A 388 11.53 -20.40 -39.89
N ARG A 389 12.54 -19.55 -39.92
CA ARG A 389 13.82 -19.85 -39.29
C ARG A 389 14.48 -18.63 -38.67
N TYR A 390 15.22 -18.89 -37.60
CA TYR A 390 15.97 -17.90 -36.84
C TYR A 390 17.45 -18.26 -36.87
N GLY A 391 18.33 -17.27 -36.95
CA GLY A 391 19.77 -17.48 -36.90
C GLY A 391 20.50 -16.73 -38.00
N GLY A 392 21.62 -17.27 -38.46
CA GLY A 392 22.42 -16.58 -39.47
C GLY A 392 23.46 -17.49 -40.08
N ASP A 393 24.01 -17.06 -41.21
CA ASP A 393 24.96 -17.87 -41.97
C ASP A 393 26.23 -18.20 -41.16
N GLU A 394 26.57 -17.37 -40.17
CA GLU A 394 27.70 -17.59 -39.25
C GLU A 394 27.29 -18.22 -37.90
N SER A 395 26.04 -18.03 -37.45
CA SER A 395 25.55 -18.45 -36.13
C SER A 395 24.78 -19.78 -36.15
N GLY A 396 24.53 -20.32 -37.34
CA GLY A 396 23.69 -21.50 -37.55
C GLY A 396 22.21 -21.12 -37.64
N TRP A 397 21.44 -21.92 -38.37
CA TRP A 397 20.01 -21.70 -38.57
C TRP A 397 19.20 -22.71 -37.73
N THR A 398 18.23 -22.20 -36.98
CA THR A 398 17.17 -22.99 -36.33
C THR A 398 15.91 -22.87 -37.15
N GLU A 399 15.47 -23.97 -37.74
CA GLU A 399 14.27 -24.04 -38.57
C GLU A 399 13.09 -24.52 -37.72
N LEU A 400 11.98 -23.78 -37.80
CA LEU A 400 10.73 -24.06 -37.12
C LEU A 400 9.73 -24.69 -38.09
N ARG A 401 8.90 -25.61 -37.59
CA ARG A 401 7.90 -26.35 -38.38
C ARG A 401 6.48 -25.87 -38.07
N ALA A 402 5.67 -25.77 -39.11
CA ALA A 402 4.32 -25.20 -39.07
C ALA A 402 3.28 -26.02 -38.27
N ASP A 403 3.58 -27.29 -37.97
CA ASP A 403 2.70 -28.20 -37.24
C ASP A 403 3.14 -28.43 -35.78
N SER A 404 4.42 -28.20 -35.47
CA SER A 404 4.99 -28.37 -34.12
C SER A 404 5.29 -27.07 -33.39
N ASP A 405 5.82 -26.05 -34.08
CA ASP A 405 6.51 -24.93 -33.43
C ASP A 405 5.76 -23.61 -33.55
N PHE A 406 4.91 -23.45 -34.57
CA PHE A 406 4.07 -22.26 -34.74
C PHE A 406 2.71 -22.61 -35.35
N THR A 407 1.80 -21.64 -35.38
CA THR A 407 0.59 -21.67 -36.21
C THR A 407 0.58 -20.44 -37.11
N VAL A 408 -0.18 -20.48 -38.21
CA VAL A 408 -0.28 -19.35 -39.14
C VAL A 408 -1.70 -18.82 -39.19
N THR A 409 -1.86 -17.53 -38.89
CA THR A 409 -3.11 -16.80 -39.10
C THR A 409 -2.94 -15.70 -40.13
N VAL A 410 -4.04 -15.24 -40.72
CA VAL A 410 -4.05 -14.12 -41.67
C VAL A 410 -5.05 -13.07 -41.22
N SER A 411 -4.65 -11.80 -41.30
CA SER A 411 -5.55 -10.66 -41.13
C SER A 411 -5.20 -9.56 -42.11
N GLY A 412 -6.16 -9.17 -42.94
CA GLY A 412 -5.93 -8.19 -44.00
C GLY A 412 -4.81 -8.62 -44.97
N ASN A 413 -3.72 -7.87 -44.97
CA ASN A 413 -2.54 -8.11 -45.81
C ASN A 413 -1.36 -8.71 -45.02
N SER A 414 -1.56 -9.18 -43.78
CA SER A 414 -0.52 -9.75 -42.93
C SER A 414 -0.73 -11.25 -42.69
N LEU A 415 0.37 -12.01 -42.74
CA LEU A 415 0.45 -13.36 -42.16
C LEU A 415 1.12 -13.26 -40.79
N PHE A 416 0.63 -13.99 -39.80
CA PHE A 416 1.21 -14.06 -38.47
C PHE A 416 1.63 -15.48 -38.17
N PHE A 417 2.91 -15.68 -37.88
CA PHE A 417 3.47 -16.91 -37.36
C PHE A 417 3.46 -16.82 -35.84
N ASP A 418 2.44 -17.40 -35.22
CA ASP A 418 2.25 -17.43 -33.77
C ASP A 418 3.02 -18.61 -33.17
N LEU A 419 4.11 -18.33 -32.46
CA LEU A 419 5.05 -19.34 -31.97
C LEU A 419 4.51 -20.01 -30.71
N ARG A 420 4.53 -21.34 -30.67
CA ARG A 420 4.11 -22.09 -29.48
C ARG A 420 5.09 -21.96 -28.32
N GLU A 421 6.36 -21.79 -28.65
CA GLU A 421 7.41 -21.42 -27.69
C GLU A 421 8.08 -20.14 -28.18
N PRO A 422 8.22 -19.11 -27.32
CA PRO A 422 8.87 -17.87 -27.70
C PRO A 422 10.32 -18.11 -28.09
N MET A 423 10.70 -17.64 -29.27
CA MET A 423 12.08 -17.76 -29.73
C MET A 423 12.93 -16.75 -29.01
N LYS A 424 13.97 -17.22 -28.31
CA LYS A 424 14.92 -16.36 -27.58
C LYS A 424 16.14 -16.08 -28.41
N ARG A 425 16.64 -14.85 -28.34
CA ARG A 425 17.89 -14.52 -29.00
C ARG A 425 19.07 -15.07 -28.20
N VAL A 426 19.90 -15.90 -28.83
CA VAL A 426 21.10 -16.44 -28.20
C VAL A 426 22.14 -15.32 -28.04
N TYR A 427 22.56 -15.06 -26.80
CA TYR A 427 23.61 -14.08 -26.51
C TYR A 427 24.98 -14.63 -26.92
N PHE A 428 25.59 -14.07 -27.97
CA PHE A 428 26.99 -14.31 -28.28
C PHE A 428 27.86 -13.24 -27.61
N ALA A 429 28.57 -13.60 -26.54
CA ALA A 429 29.69 -12.82 -26.04
C ALA A 429 30.82 -12.88 -27.09
N GLY A 430 31.15 -11.76 -27.72
CA GLY A 430 32.13 -11.75 -28.81
C GLY A 430 33.51 -12.23 -28.33
N SER A 431 34.00 -13.33 -28.88
CA SER A 431 35.42 -13.66 -28.83
C SER A 431 36.15 -12.91 -29.95
N TYR A 432 37.15 -12.12 -29.59
CA TYR A 432 38.08 -11.52 -30.53
C TYR A 432 39.08 -12.60 -31.02
N ASP A 433 39.12 -12.86 -32.33
CA ASP A 433 40.12 -13.73 -32.96
C ASP A 433 41.33 -12.89 -33.40
N SER A 434 42.53 -13.25 -32.92
CA SER A 434 43.77 -12.51 -33.18
C SER A 434 44.33 -12.65 -34.59
N LYS A 435 43.82 -13.56 -35.43
CA LYS A 435 44.22 -13.74 -36.82
C LYS A 435 43.21 -13.17 -37.83
N GLU A 436 41.94 -13.06 -37.47
CA GLU A 436 40.86 -12.68 -38.39
C GLU A 436 40.06 -11.41 -37.99
N GLY A 437 40.31 -10.82 -36.81
CA GLY A 437 39.64 -9.60 -36.36
C GLY A 437 38.23 -9.84 -35.77
N TRP A 438 37.44 -8.76 -35.62
CA TRP A 438 36.09 -8.80 -35.05
C TRP A 438 35.08 -9.45 -36.02
N LYS A 439 34.47 -10.57 -35.63
CA LYS A 439 33.38 -11.19 -36.40
C LYS A 439 32.01 -10.59 -36.03
N PRO A 440 31.14 -10.26 -37.00
CA PRO A 440 29.80 -9.72 -36.73
C PRO A 440 28.78 -10.80 -36.28
N ARG A 441 27.85 -10.41 -35.38
CA ARG A 441 26.88 -11.28 -34.68
C ARG A 441 25.48 -11.28 -35.32
N TYR A 442 25.36 -11.60 -36.61
CA TYR A 442 24.07 -11.54 -37.31
C TYR A 442 23.11 -12.64 -36.83
N PHE A 443 21.90 -12.24 -36.42
CA PHE A 443 20.79 -13.12 -36.07
C PHE A 443 19.56 -12.54 -36.77
N ASP A 444 19.03 -13.29 -37.72
CA ASP A 444 18.02 -12.89 -38.67
C ASP A 444 16.78 -13.77 -38.51
N VAL A 445 15.66 -13.28 -38.99
CA VAL A 445 14.41 -14.03 -39.09
C VAL A 445 14.05 -14.12 -40.56
N GLU A 446 13.86 -15.34 -41.05
CA GLU A 446 13.49 -15.61 -42.43
C GLU A 446 12.20 -16.41 -42.49
N ALA A 447 11.25 -15.94 -43.31
CA ALA A 447 10.04 -16.67 -43.62
C ALA A 447 9.95 -16.95 -45.13
N TYR A 448 9.66 -18.20 -45.46
CA TYR A 448 9.40 -18.69 -46.81
C TYR A 448 7.91 -19.00 -46.89
N ILE A 449 7.17 -18.23 -47.67
CA ILE A 449 5.70 -18.29 -47.75
C ILE A 449 5.30 -18.73 -49.16
N PRO A 450 4.82 -19.96 -49.33
CA PRO A 450 4.21 -20.42 -50.57
C PRO A 450 2.96 -19.59 -50.88
N ILE A 451 2.98 -18.81 -51.97
CA ILE A 451 1.93 -17.86 -52.30
C ILE A 451 1.64 -17.82 -53.81
N ALA A 452 0.34 -17.83 -54.13
CA ALA A 452 -0.27 -17.87 -55.46
C ALA A 452 -0.02 -16.61 -56.33
N GLU A 453 0.35 -15.49 -55.71
CA GLU A 453 0.53 -14.21 -56.40
C GLU A 453 1.98 -13.73 -56.29
N SER A 454 2.53 -13.26 -57.41
CA SER A 454 3.88 -12.71 -57.47
C SER A 454 3.93 -11.35 -56.80
N THR A 455 4.61 -11.26 -55.66
CA THR A 455 4.86 -10.00 -54.96
C THR A 455 6.27 -10.00 -54.39
N SER A 456 7.01 -8.91 -54.56
CA SER A 456 8.31 -8.70 -53.92
C SER A 456 8.26 -7.54 -52.92
N ASN A 457 7.06 -7.10 -52.54
CA ASN A 457 6.86 -6.01 -51.60
C ASN A 457 6.29 -6.59 -50.30
N CYS A 458 7.15 -6.79 -49.32
CA CYS A 458 6.78 -7.27 -48.00
C CYS A 458 7.55 -6.53 -46.91
N ALA A 459 7.13 -6.70 -45.66
CA ALA A 459 7.87 -6.27 -44.48
C ALA A 459 7.71 -7.33 -43.40
N VAL A 460 8.71 -7.51 -42.54
CA VAL A 460 8.63 -8.45 -41.42
C VAL A 460 8.68 -7.67 -40.11
N ASN A 461 7.70 -7.90 -39.25
CA ASN A 461 7.64 -7.32 -37.92
C ASN A 461 7.75 -8.43 -36.88
N LEU A 462 8.58 -8.21 -35.86
CA LEU A 462 8.73 -9.12 -34.74
C LEU A 462 7.93 -8.58 -33.56
N TRP A 463 7.19 -9.43 -32.88
CA TRP A 463 6.31 -9.04 -31.78
C TRP A 463 6.65 -9.85 -30.52
N HIS A 464 6.73 -9.14 -29.39
CA HIS A 464 6.92 -9.70 -28.05
C HIS A 464 5.62 -9.58 -27.25
N GLU A 465 5.16 -10.68 -26.65
CA GLU A 465 4.00 -10.70 -25.78
C GLU A 465 4.38 -10.20 -24.37
N GLY A 466 3.77 -9.10 -23.94
CA GLY A 466 3.89 -8.63 -22.56
C GLY A 466 3.12 -9.53 -21.58
N PRO A 467 3.46 -9.49 -20.29
CA PRO A 467 2.79 -10.28 -19.27
C PRO A 467 1.29 -9.94 -19.19
N HIS A 468 0.44 -10.90 -18.87
CA HIS A 468 -1.02 -10.74 -18.88
C HIS A 468 -1.56 -9.65 -17.92
N TRP A 469 -0.80 -9.24 -16.91
CA TRP A 469 -1.17 -8.15 -16.01
C TRP A 469 -0.94 -6.75 -16.61
N LEU A 470 -0.21 -6.66 -17.73
CA LEU A 470 0.05 -5.42 -18.43
C LEU A 470 -1.06 -5.13 -19.45
N ASP A 471 -1.80 -4.05 -19.24
CA ASP A 471 -2.75 -3.50 -20.19
C ASP A 471 -2.16 -2.28 -20.90
N ARG A 472 -1.65 -2.48 -22.12
CA ARG A 472 -1.09 -1.36 -22.90
C ARG A 472 -2.17 -0.40 -23.42
N ASN A 473 -3.44 -0.78 -23.35
CA ASN A 473 -4.57 0.07 -23.70
C ASN A 473 -5.12 0.85 -22.49
N ALA A 474 -4.47 0.74 -21.33
CA ALA A 474 -4.86 1.49 -20.14
C ALA A 474 -4.99 2.99 -20.48
N PRO A 475 -6.10 3.64 -20.09
CA PRO A 475 -6.33 5.04 -20.40
C PRO A 475 -5.22 5.90 -19.79
N LYS A 476 -4.87 7.00 -20.47
CA LYS A 476 -3.84 7.93 -19.98
C LYS A 476 -4.17 8.36 -18.54
N LEU A 477 -3.19 8.27 -17.65
CA LEU A 477 -3.35 8.65 -16.25
C LEU A 477 -3.79 10.11 -16.12
N GLU A 478 -4.81 10.35 -15.30
CA GLU A 478 -5.13 11.69 -14.82
C GLU A 478 -4.11 12.12 -13.75
N ILE A 479 -3.11 12.91 -14.16
CA ILE A 479 -2.03 13.36 -13.28
C ILE A 479 -2.57 14.22 -12.13
N ASN A 480 -3.59 15.04 -12.37
CA ASN A 480 -4.22 15.87 -11.33
C ASN A 480 -5.44 15.18 -10.69
N ALA A 481 -5.30 13.88 -10.40
CA ALA A 481 -6.36 13.10 -9.77
C ALA A 481 -6.81 13.75 -8.44
N PRO A 482 -8.10 13.65 -8.09
CA PRO A 482 -8.57 14.10 -6.79
C PRO A 482 -7.89 13.32 -5.66
N GLU A 483 -7.80 13.95 -4.49
CA GLU A 483 -7.29 13.32 -3.29
C GLU A 483 -8.10 12.05 -2.97
N THR A 484 -7.38 10.96 -2.65
CA THR A 484 -7.99 9.72 -2.19
C THR A 484 -8.56 9.96 -0.80
N PRO A 485 -9.85 9.68 -0.57
CA PRO A 485 -10.45 9.84 0.76
C PRO A 485 -9.64 9.09 1.81
N ARG A 486 -9.42 9.72 2.96
CA ARG A 486 -8.51 9.22 4.00
C ARG A 486 -8.90 7.83 4.49
N GLU A 487 -10.19 7.55 4.55
CA GLU A 487 -10.81 6.28 4.91
C GLU A 487 -10.57 5.15 3.90
N GLN A 488 -10.08 5.45 2.70
CA GLN A 488 -9.68 4.46 1.69
C GLN A 488 -8.17 4.18 1.73
N LEU A 489 -7.41 4.89 2.58
CA LEU A 489 -5.98 4.70 2.79
C LEU A 489 -5.75 3.76 3.98
N ASP A 490 -6.11 2.48 3.84
CA ASP A 490 -6.03 1.47 4.91
C ASP A 490 -4.62 1.27 5.47
N TRP A 491 -3.59 1.59 4.67
CA TRP A 491 -2.19 1.50 5.03
C TRP A 491 -1.71 2.69 5.89
N LEU A 492 -2.47 3.79 5.95
CA LEU A 492 -2.08 5.01 6.65
C LEU A 492 -2.74 5.07 8.05
N PRO A 493 -1.98 4.96 9.16
CA PRO A 493 -2.54 4.92 10.52
C PRO A 493 -3.34 6.17 10.87
N ASN A 494 -4.47 6.03 11.58
CA ASN A 494 -5.26 7.20 12.00
C ASN A 494 -4.43 8.15 12.87
N PRO A 495 -4.46 9.47 12.61
CA PRO A 495 -3.72 10.42 13.43
C PRO A 495 -4.33 10.55 14.83
N SER A 496 -3.49 10.47 15.85
CA SER A 496 -3.85 10.79 17.24
C SER A 496 -4.18 12.27 17.39
N LYS A 497 -5.01 12.59 18.39
CA LYS A 497 -5.36 13.97 18.74
C LYS A 497 -4.09 14.73 19.11
N ASN A 498 -3.85 15.85 18.44
CA ASN A 498 -2.74 16.74 18.76
C ASN A 498 -3.08 17.56 20.02
N PRO A 499 -2.26 17.53 21.09
CA PRO A 499 -2.45 18.35 22.29
C PRO A 499 -2.49 19.86 22.00
N ALA A 500 -3.05 20.64 22.92
CA ALA A 500 -3.04 22.11 22.83
C ALA A 500 -1.73 22.68 23.41
N ILE A 501 -1.24 23.80 22.88
CA ILE A 501 -0.06 24.50 23.43
C ILE A 501 -0.45 25.17 24.76
N PRO A 502 0.32 24.97 25.84
CA PRO A 502 0.15 25.75 27.07
C PRO A 502 0.38 27.25 26.81
N PRO A 503 -0.59 28.13 27.13
CA PRO A 503 -0.52 29.56 26.83
C PRO A 503 0.40 30.32 27.80
N ARG A 504 1.72 30.12 27.71
CA ARG A 504 2.74 30.72 28.59
C ARG A 504 4.06 30.99 27.88
N CYS A 505 4.73 32.08 28.25
CA CYS A 505 6.18 32.19 28.05
C CYS A 505 6.87 31.24 29.04
N GLY A 506 7.62 30.24 28.55
CA GLY A 506 8.30 29.26 29.41
C GLY A 506 7.84 27.82 29.24
N GLY A 507 8.00 27.25 28.04
CA GLY A 507 7.67 25.85 27.73
C GLY A 507 8.89 24.97 27.53
N LYS A 508 8.69 23.65 27.46
CA LYS A 508 9.70 22.70 26.99
C LYS A 508 9.53 22.51 25.48
N ILE A 509 10.50 22.98 24.69
CA ILE A 509 10.40 23.10 23.24
C ILE A 509 11.46 22.22 22.57
N ALA A 510 11.08 21.51 21.52
CA ALA A 510 12.02 20.89 20.60
C ALA A 510 11.92 21.55 19.22
N LEU A 511 13.04 21.97 18.65
CA LEU A 511 13.13 22.34 17.24
C LEU A 511 13.74 21.17 16.48
N VAL A 512 13.03 20.64 15.49
CA VAL A 512 13.49 19.52 14.66
C VAL A 512 13.69 20.05 13.25
N PHE A 513 14.94 20.23 12.84
CA PHE A 513 15.30 20.75 11.52
C PHE A 513 15.52 19.61 10.54
N ASP A 514 14.74 19.62 9.46
CA ASP A 514 15.10 18.94 8.22
C ASP A 514 16.36 19.58 7.63
N LEU A 515 17.39 18.77 7.40
CA LEU A 515 18.64 19.15 6.76
C LEU A 515 18.95 18.23 5.58
N SER A 516 17.89 17.75 4.90
CA SER A 516 17.96 16.89 3.72
C SER A 516 18.52 17.59 2.48
N GLY A 517 18.61 16.82 1.38
CA GLY A 517 19.09 17.31 0.10
C GLY A 517 18.23 18.42 -0.51
N SER A 518 16.90 18.42 -0.29
CA SER A 518 15.95 19.43 -0.81
C SER A 518 16.23 20.79 -0.18
N VAL A 519 16.39 20.83 1.15
CA VAL A 519 16.75 22.03 1.92
C VAL A 519 17.97 22.73 1.36
N ARG A 520 19.00 21.96 1.03
CA ARG A 520 20.23 22.52 0.44
C ARG A 520 20.00 23.04 -0.97
N ARG A 521 19.26 22.31 -1.83
CA ARG A 521 18.96 22.74 -3.21
C ARG A 521 18.13 24.01 -3.24
N ALA A 522 17.22 24.17 -2.28
CA ALA A 522 16.40 25.36 -2.09
C ALA A 522 17.15 26.54 -1.44
N GLY A 523 18.41 26.36 -1.02
CA GLY A 523 19.18 27.39 -0.32
C GLY A 523 18.71 27.65 1.12
N GLY A 524 18.06 26.67 1.74
CA GLY A 524 17.37 26.79 3.03
C GLY A 524 18.22 26.67 4.28
N LEU A 525 19.48 26.21 4.18
CA LEU A 525 20.35 25.97 5.35
C LEU A 525 20.60 27.23 6.17
N GLU A 526 21.00 28.33 5.51
CA GLU A 526 21.27 29.60 6.19
C GLU A 526 19.99 30.21 6.80
N PRO A 527 18.86 30.30 6.07
CA PRO A 527 17.61 30.76 6.66
C PRO A 527 17.11 29.90 7.83
N SER A 528 17.30 28.57 7.80
CA SER A 528 16.99 27.68 8.93
C SER A 528 17.88 27.96 10.15
N ARG A 529 19.18 28.17 9.94
CA ARG A 529 20.11 28.63 10.99
C ARG A 529 19.64 29.95 11.61
N ASP A 530 19.36 30.94 10.76
CA ASP A 530 18.97 32.28 11.21
C ASP A 530 17.61 32.25 11.93
N ALA A 531 16.69 31.40 11.51
CA ALA A 531 15.41 31.18 12.19
C ALA A 531 15.61 30.54 13.56
N GLY A 532 16.46 29.52 13.68
CA GLY A 532 16.81 28.92 14.96
C GLY A 532 17.45 29.93 15.93
N LEU A 533 18.35 30.79 15.44
CA LEU A 533 18.97 31.85 16.24
C LEU A 533 17.94 32.89 16.69
N ALA A 534 17.04 33.31 15.80
CA ALA A 534 15.98 34.26 16.13
C ALA A 534 15.04 33.71 17.20
N VAL A 535 14.72 32.42 17.15
CA VAL A 535 13.90 31.74 18.16
C VAL A 535 14.62 31.66 19.51
N ILE A 536 15.92 31.35 19.53
CA ILE A 536 16.73 31.37 20.76
C ILE A 536 16.72 32.78 21.36
N ASP A 537 16.93 33.81 20.53
CA ASP A 537 16.95 35.21 20.98
C ASP A 537 15.56 35.66 21.48
N ALA A 538 14.49 35.20 20.82
CA ALA A 538 13.12 35.45 21.21
C ALA A 538 12.75 34.80 22.55
N LEU A 539 13.32 33.64 22.88
CA LEU A 539 12.99 32.91 24.11
C LEU A 539 14.03 33.03 25.22
N GLN A 540 15.19 33.64 24.97
CA GLN A 540 16.24 33.82 25.98
C GLN A 540 15.74 34.60 27.21
N GLY A 541 15.81 33.98 28.38
CA GLY A 541 15.37 34.57 29.64
C GLY A 541 13.88 34.41 29.95
N THR A 542 13.17 33.61 29.15
CA THR A 542 11.73 33.34 29.37
C THR A 542 11.43 32.24 30.38
N GLY A 543 12.45 31.54 30.88
CA GLY A 543 12.28 30.29 31.62
C GLY A 543 12.00 29.06 30.75
N SER A 544 11.97 29.21 29.42
CA SER A 544 11.80 28.08 28.50
C SER A 544 13.01 27.14 28.56
N SER A 545 12.77 25.86 28.32
CA SER A 545 13.82 24.89 28.02
C SER A 545 13.71 24.45 26.55
N MET A 546 14.84 24.30 25.87
CA MET A 546 14.88 23.98 24.45
C MET A 546 15.90 22.91 24.14
N ALA A 547 15.60 22.03 23.19
CA ALA A 547 16.58 21.20 22.50
C ALA A 547 16.48 21.38 20.99
N ILE A 548 17.60 21.18 20.31
CA ILE A 548 17.70 21.18 18.85
C ILE A 548 17.93 19.75 18.39
N TYR A 549 17.20 19.34 17.38
CA TYR A 549 17.33 18.05 16.70
C TYR A 549 17.46 18.31 15.20
N ASN A 550 18.06 17.35 14.50
CA ASN A 550 18.11 17.39 13.04
C ASN A 550 17.94 16.02 12.42
N PHE A 551 17.56 15.97 11.15
CA PHE A 551 17.49 14.74 10.39
C PHE A 551 17.70 14.97 8.88
N SER A 552 18.02 13.89 8.18
CA SER A 552 17.94 13.74 6.73
C SER A 552 17.48 12.31 6.45
N THR A 553 18.29 11.44 5.84
CA THR A 553 17.99 10.00 5.71
C THR A 553 17.94 9.32 7.08
N THR A 554 18.71 9.82 8.06
CA THR A 554 18.69 9.35 9.45
C THR A 554 18.51 10.53 10.41
N ALA A 555 18.05 10.24 11.61
CA ALA A 555 18.10 11.18 12.72
C ALA A 555 19.55 11.56 13.05
N ASN A 556 19.71 12.74 13.66
CA ASN A 556 20.99 13.24 14.13
C ASN A 556 22.11 13.17 13.07
N THR A 557 21.77 13.43 11.80
CA THR A 557 22.72 13.35 10.66
C THR A 557 23.95 14.23 10.91
N TYR A 558 23.77 15.40 11.53
CA TYR A 558 24.84 16.29 11.96
C TYR A 558 24.84 16.39 13.49
N PRO A 559 25.64 15.56 14.19
CA PRO A 559 25.66 15.55 15.65
C PRO A 559 25.99 16.89 16.32
N ALA A 560 26.73 17.78 15.63
CA ALA A 560 27.06 19.11 16.13
C ALA A 560 25.85 20.05 16.23
N VAL A 561 24.78 19.79 15.48
CA VAL A 561 23.54 20.59 15.49
C VAL A 561 22.61 20.16 16.62
N SER A 562 22.72 18.93 17.09
CA SER A 562 21.81 18.41 18.12
C SER A 562 22.24 18.78 19.54
N THR A 563 21.27 19.00 20.42
CA THR A 563 21.51 19.27 21.84
C THR A 563 20.61 18.42 22.73
N THR A 564 21.03 18.22 23.98
CA THR A 564 20.10 17.87 25.06
C THR A 564 19.28 19.11 25.47
N PRO A 565 18.20 18.97 26.27
CA PRO A 565 17.49 20.14 26.79
C PRO A 565 18.42 21.13 27.50
N LYS A 566 18.31 22.40 27.14
CA LYS A 566 19.05 23.54 27.65
C LYS A 566 18.10 24.55 28.26
N ASN A 567 18.50 25.24 29.33
CA ASN A 567 17.68 26.24 30.00
C ASN A 567 18.00 27.64 29.44
N LEU A 568 17.00 28.30 28.86
CA LEU A 568 17.17 29.62 28.22
C LEU A 568 17.38 30.77 29.23
N ASN A 569 17.29 30.52 30.53
CA ASN A 569 17.72 31.45 31.58
C ASN A 569 19.22 31.35 31.92
N VAL A 570 19.90 30.29 31.48
CA VAL A 570 21.32 30.05 31.80
C VAL A 570 22.19 30.50 30.62
N PRO A 571 23.06 31.52 30.76
CA PRO A 571 23.81 32.08 29.64
C PRO A 571 24.72 31.08 28.89
N SER A 572 25.32 30.11 29.60
CA SER A 572 26.13 29.05 28.97
C SER A 572 25.29 28.10 28.13
N ASP A 573 24.10 27.74 28.59
CA ASP A 573 23.16 26.89 27.87
C ASP A 573 22.66 27.56 26.59
N VAL A 574 22.40 28.87 26.65
CA VAL A 574 22.08 29.68 25.46
C VAL A 574 23.23 29.66 24.45
N GLN A 575 24.48 29.74 24.92
CA GLN A 575 25.64 29.65 24.04
C GLN A 575 25.78 28.26 23.41
N ASP A 576 25.46 27.19 24.14
CA ASP A 576 25.46 25.83 23.59
C ASP A 576 24.40 25.70 22.47
N LEU A 577 23.18 26.21 22.69
CA LEU A 577 22.14 26.23 21.65
C LEU A 577 22.57 27.03 20.42
N ARG A 578 23.16 28.23 20.61
CA ARG A 578 23.66 29.05 19.50
C ARG A 578 24.78 28.38 18.73
N ARG A 579 25.68 27.66 19.42
CA ARG A 579 26.75 26.90 18.76
C ARG A 579 26.17 25.75 17.93
N ALA A 580 25.15 25.07 18.46
CA ALA A 580 24.50 23.96 17.78
C ALA A 580 23.75 24.43 16.52
N VAL A 581 22.89 25.45 16.64
CA VAL A 581 22.23 26.06 15.48
C VAL A 581 23.24 26.65 14.50
N GLY A 582 24.29 27.31 15.01
CA GLY A 582 25.37 27.86 14.20
C GLY A 582 26.14 26.83 13.38
N ALA A 583 26.10 25.55 13.76
CA ALA A 583 26.70 24.44 13.01
C ALA A 583 25.89 24.01 11.77
N ILE A 584 24.71 24.61 11.54
CA ILE A 584 23.94 24.44 10.31
C ILE A 584 24.65 25.21 9.18
N GLU A 585 25.67 24.58 8.60
CA GLU A 585 26.48 25.15 7.51
C GLU A 585 26.56 24.23 6.29
N ASN A 586 26.53 22.91 6.50
CA ASN A 586 26.67 21.91 5.44
C ASN A 586 25.66 20.78 5.63
N SER A 587 25.05 20.33 4.54
CA SER A 587 24.36 19.05 4.49
C SER A 587 24.93 18.11 3.42
N SER A 588 25.05 16.82 3.76
CA SER A 588 25.19 15.69 2.84
C SER A 588 23.93 15.49 2.01
N ARG A 589 24.10 14.87 0.83
CA ARG A 589 22.95 14.34 0.07
C ARG A 589 22.27 13.27 0.90
N GLY A 590 20.96 13.38 1.09
CA GLY A 590 20.13 12.41 1.78
C GLY A 590 18.65 12.75 1.61
N GLY A 591 17.80 11.74 1.79
CA GLY A 591 16.35 11.87 1.73
C GLY A 591 15.77 12.55 2.98
N THR A 592 14.44 12.50 3.07
CA THR A 592 13.66 13.22 4.08
C THR A 592 12.92 12.21 4.97
N ASN A 593 13.58 11.74 6.04
CA ASN A 593 13.06 10.69 6.92
C ASN A 593 12.31 11.25 8.13
N TYR A 594 11.00 11.48 7.99
CA TYR A 594 10.19 11.99 9.10
C TYR A 594 10.06 10.99 10.25
N GLU A 595 10.05 9.68 9.97
CA GLU A 595 9.98 8.65 11.02
C GLU A 595 11.15 8.83 11.99
N ASP A 596 12.39 8.81 11.50
CA ASP A 596 13.56 8.92 12.36
C ASP A 596 13.69 10.33 12.96
N GLY A 597 13.33 11.35 12.16
CA GLY A 597 13.24 12.74 12.58
C GLY A 597 12.37 12.95 13.83
N LEU A 598 11.22 12.26 13.92
CA LEU A 598 10.31 12.30 15.07
C LEU A 598 10.72 11.31 16.17
N LYS A 599 11.21 10.13 15.80
CA LYS A 599 11.60 9.04 16.72
C LYS A 599 12.71 9.46 17.70
N GLN A 600 13.64 10.31 17.27
CA GLN A 600 14.72 10.81 18.13
C GLN A 600 14.23 11.69 19.29
N VAL A 601 13.02 12.25 19.20
CA VAL A 601 12.45 13.09 20.24
C VAL A 601 11.86 12.20 21.35
N PRO A 602 12.30 12.35 22.62
CA PRO A 602 11.74 11.58 23.74
C PRO A 602 10.27 11.90 24.03
N SER A 603 9.47 10.87 24.31
CA SER A 603 8.06 11.03 24.70
C SER A 603 7.91 11.73 26.05
N GLY A 604 6.95 12.65 26.16
CA GLY A 604 6.59 13.33 27.41
C GLY A 604 7.62 14.34 27.93
N GLU A 605 8.71 14.55 27.21
CA GLU A 605 9.75 15.50 27.60
C GLU A 605 9.42 16.93 27.19
N TYR A 606 8.75 17.12 26.05
CA TYR A 606 8.45 18.45 25.49
C TYR A 606 6.95 18.75 25.49
N ASP A 607 6.61 20.03 25.71
CA ASP A 607 5.25 20.54 25.55
C ASP A 607 4.91 20.64 24.05
N VAL A 608 5.88 21.05 23.22
CA VAL A 608 5.71 21.23 21.77
C VAL A 608 6.98 20.90 20.99
N VAL A 609 6.79 20.28 19.82
CA VAL A 609 7.80 20.01 18.78
C VAL A 609 7.47 20.85 17.56
N TYR A 610 8.38 21.73 17.15
CA TYR A 610 8.30 22.40 15.85
C TYR A 610 9.11 21.61 14.84
N PHE A 611 8.40 20.94 13.93
CA PHE A 611 8.96 20.07 12.92
C PHE A 611 9.07 20.85 11.60
N ILE A 612 10.29 21.27 11.25
CA ILE A 612 10.57 22.26 10.21
C ILE A 612 11.17 21.55 8.99
N THR A 613 10.52 21.67 7.84
CA THR A 613 10.82 20.88 6.63
C THR A 613 10.36 21.60 5.37
N ASP A 614 11.01 21.34 4.24
CA ASP A 614 10.63 21.87 2.92
C ASP A 614 10.15 20.82 1.93
N GLY A 615 9.82 19.64 2.43
CA GLY A 615 9.40 18.52 1.60
C GLY A 615 8.26 17.76 2.22
N ILE A 616 8.09 16.54 1.70
CA ILE A 616 7.28 15.46 2.25
C ILE A 616 8.22 14.32 2.66
N PRO A 617 7.78 13.31 3.43
CA PRO A 617 8.66 12.20 3.73
C PRO A 617 8.94 11.39 2.45
N THR A 618 10.21 11.11 2.17
CA THR A 618 10.68 10.39 0.95
C THR A 618 11.50 9.16 1.27
N THR A 619 11.72 8.87 2.55
CA THR A 619 12.41 7.65 3.00
C THR A 619 12.02 7.31 4.43
N SER A 620 12.24 6.06 4.85
CA SER A 620 11.94 5.58 6.19
C SER A 620 13.01 4.61 6.71
N ASN A 621 12.94 4.23 7.99
CA ASN A 621 13.84 3.22 8.57
C ASN A 621 13.63 1.82 7.99
N ARG A 622 12.57 1.60 7.22
CA ARG A 622 12.41 0.39 6.40
C ARG A 622 13.43 0.36 5.26
N ASP A 623 13.80 1.52 4.75
CA ASP A 623 14.44 1.64 3.44
C ASP A 623 15.98 1.75 3.53
N TYR A 624 16.61 1.88 4.72
CA TYR A 624 18.09 1.75 4.91
C TYR A 624 18.53 1.30 6.33
N PRO A 625 19.44 0.29 6.50
CA PRO A 625 20.78 0.40 5.91
C PRO A 625 21.50 -0.78 5.20
N ASP A 626 20.99 -1.99 5.03
CA ASP A 626 21.88 -3.07 4.52
C ASP A 626 22.02 -3.24 2.99
N PRO A 627 21.03 -2.94 2.12
CA PRO A 627 21.24 -3.14 0.68
C PRO A 627 21.30 -1.84 -0.14
N GLY A 628 20.57 -0.84 0.30
CA GLY A 628 20.72 0.51 -0.14
C GLY A 628 20.12 0.89 -1.49
N PHE A 629 18.85 0.56 -1.66
CA PHE A 629 18.09 0.68 -2.90
C PHE A 629 17.27 1.97 -3.03
N ASP A 630 16.83 2.53 -1.90
CA ASP A 630 16.07 3.77 -1.89
C ASP A 630 17.02 4.98 -1.87
N ALA A 631 16.86 5.87 -2.85
CA ALA A 631 17.61 7.13 -2.94
C ALA A 631 17.04 8.21 -2.01
N GLY A 632 15.84 7.99 -1.47
CA GLY A 632 15.11 8.95 -0.66
C GLY A 632 14.61 10.15 -1.46
N GLU A 633 14.22 9.93 -2.72
CA GLU A 633 13.84 11.00 -3.66
C GLU A 633 12.33 11.18 -3.78
N LEU A 634 11.56 10.09 -3.80
CA LEU A 634 10.11 10.09 -4.01
C LEU A 634 9.39 9.41 -2.85
N ILE A 635 8.16 9.84 -2.59
CA ILE A 635 7.36 9.32 -1.47
C ILE A 635 6.77 7.92 -1.74
N ASN A 636 6.95 7.02 -0.78
CA ASN A 636 6.35 5.69 -0.69
C ASN A 636 5.35 5.59 0.49
N GLN A 637 4.60 4.48 0.57
CA GLN A 637 3.60 4.23 1.63
C GLN A 637 4.21 4.25 3.03
N SER A 638 5.34 3.58 3.20
CA SER A 638 6.02 3.44 4.49
C SER A 638 6.53 4.78 5.02
N ASP A 639 6.99 5.68 4.15
CA ASP A 639 7.52 6.99 4.52
C ASP A 639 6.52 7.80 5.33
N LEU A 640 5.28 7.90 4.83
CA LEU A 640 4.23 8.63 5.51
C LEU A 640 3.63 7.83 6.67
N SER A 641 3.34 6.54 6.50
CA SER A 641 2.67 5.74 7.53
C SER A 641 3.50 5.57 8.80
N ARG A 642 4.81 5.42 8.67
CA ARG A 642 5.73 5.32 9.80
C ARG A 642 5.96 6.66 10.47
N ALA A 643 6.05 7.74 9.70
CA ALA A 643 6.09 9.09 10.24
C ALA A 643 4.85 9.40 11.10
N VAL A 644 3.64 9.06 10.63
CA VAL A 644 2.41 9.21 11.41
C VAL A 644 2.42 8.36 12.68
N THR A 645 3.00 7.16 12.62
CA THR A 645 3.14 6.30 13.81
C THR A 645 4.01 6.95 14.89
N GLU A 646 5.17 7.49 14.51
CA GLU A 646 6.06 8.19 15.45
C GLU A 646 5.49 9.54 15.91
N ALA A 647 4.74 10.23 15.05
CA ALA A 647 4.00 11.42 15.44
C ALA A 647 2.94 11.11 16.50
N ASN A 648 2.20 10.00 16.33
CA ASN A 648 1.22 9.55 17.31
C ASN A 648 1.88 9.20 18.65
N ARG A 649 3.06 8.55 18.65
CA ARG A 649 3.82 8.26 19.88
C ARG A 649 4.10 9.54 20.70
N LEU A 650 4.44 10.65 20.04
CA LEU A 650 4.66 11.94 20.71
C LEU A 650 3.34 12.57 21.17
N LYS A 651 2.33 12.63 20.31
CA LYS A 651 1.01 13.20 20.62
C LYS A 651 0.32 12.49 21.79
N ASP A 652 0.38 11.16 21.82
CA ASP A 652 -0.18 10.33 22.88
C ASP A 652 0.54 10.54 24.23
N SER A 653 1.80 11.00 24.20
CA SER A 653 2.56 11.37 25.40
C SER A 653 2.28 12.79 25.93
N GLY A 654 1.38 13.53 25.27
CA GLY A 654 1.02 14.90 25.63
C GLY A 654 1.83 15.99 24.93
N THR A 655 2.75 15.62 24.04
CA THR A 655 3.54 16.57 23.24
C THR A 655 2.76 17.02 22.01
N ARG A 656 2.58 18.33 21.82
CA ARG A 656 2.03 18.86 20.56
C ARG A 656 3.09 18.84 19.47
N ILE A 657 2.69 18.56 18.23
CA ILE A 657 3.55 18.75 17.04
C ILE A 657 2.99 19.90 16.21
N GLU A 658 3.85 20.85 15.84
CA GLU A 658 3.60 21.92 14.87
C GLU A 658 4.44 21.66 13.64
N THR A 659 3.81 21.39 12.50
CA THR A 659 4.53 21.15 11.24
C THR A 659 4.70 22.45 10.49
N VAL A 660 5.95 22.85 10.23
CA VAL A 660 6.30 24.07 9.50
C VAL A 660 6.82 23.68 8.11
N MET A 661 5.96 23.81 7.11
CA MET A 661 6.26 23.49 5.71
C MET A 661 6.79 24.72 4.97
N VAL A 662 8.05 24.69 4.54
CA VAL A 662 8.73 25.83 3.91
C VAL A 662 8.85 25.62 2.42
N GLY A 663 8.31 26.53 1.60
CA GLY A 663 8.41 26.47 0.14
C GLY A 663 7.60 25.34 -0.51
N VAL A 664 6.77 24.61 0.25
CA VAL A 664 5.94 23.52 -0.29
C VAL A 664 4.56 24.05 -0.68
N GLU A 665 4.24 24.01 -1.97
CA GLU A 665 2.91 24.33 -2.46
C GLU A 665 1.88 23.25 -2.05
N SER A 666 0.62 23.66 -1.86
CA SER A 666 -0.47 22.72 -1.62
C SER A 666 -0.99 22.14 -2.94
N PHE A 667 -0.73 20.86 -3.18
CA PHE A 667 -1.23 20.11 -4.33
C PHE A 667 -1.41 18.63 -4.00
N ASN A 668 -2.06 17.89 -4.91
CA ASN A 668 -2.29 16.46 -4.76
C ASN A 668 -1.09 15.66 -5.32
N GLU A 669 -0.41 14.94 -4.45
CA GLU A 669 0.73 14.08 -4.78
C GLU A 669 0.29 12.62 -4.89
N HIS A 670 0.88 11.87 -5.83
CA HIS A 670 0.72 10.42 -5.93
C HIS A 670 1.74 9.74 -5.01
N ILE A 671 1.27 8.84 -4.17
CA ILE A 671 2.13 8.07 -3.28
C ILE A 671 2.43 6.74 -3.96
N LEU A 672 3.72 6.42 -4.14
CA LEU A 672 4.12 5.12 -4.64
C LEU A 672 3.80 4.06 -3.59
N LYS A 673 3.46 2.86 -4.05
CA LYS A 673 3.49 1.69 -3.19
C LYS A 673 4.93 1.44 -2.75
N ASP A 674 5.05 0.82 -1.60
CA ASP A 674 6.33 0.29 -1.16
C ASP A 674 6.96 -0.60 -2.24
N ASP A 675 8.29 -0.66 -2.24
CA ASP A 675 9.14 -1.47 -3.13
C ASP A 675 9.30 -0.95 -4.57
N TYR A 676 8.95 0.31 -4.82
CA TYR A 676 9.38 1.03 -6.01
C TYR A 676 10.67 1.81 -5.72
N PHE A 677 11.72 1.52 -6.49
CA PHE A 677 13.05 2.10 -6.26
C PHE A 677 13.60 2.78 -7.51
N ASP A 678 14.57 3.68 -7.32
CA ASP A 678 15.33 4.27 -8.40
C ASP A 678 16.11 3.19 -9.18
N ILE A 679 15.85 3.07 -10.48
CA ILE A 679 16.52 2.10 -11.36
C ILE A 679 18.02 2.33 -11.49
N VAL A 680 18.50 3.58 -11.35
CA VAL A 680 19.92 3.94 -11.38
C VAL A 680 20.61 3.44 -10.11
N GLU A 681 19.96 3.53 -8.95
CA GLU A 681 20.51 2.97 -7.71
C GLU A 681 20.48 1.43 -7.72
N LEU A 682 19.38 0.83 -8.20
CA LEU A 682 19.27 -0.62 -8.38
C LEU A 682 20.43 -1.17 -9.23
N ARG A 683 20.72 -0.55 -10.38
CA ARG A 683 21.80 -0.96 -11.31
C ARG A 683 23.22 -0.86 -10.74
N LYS A 684 23.43 -0.19 -9.61
CA LYS A 684 24.71 -0.20 -8.90
C LYS A 684 24.88 -1.41 -7.99
N LYS A 685 23.81 -2.18 -7.76
CA LYS A 685 23.75 -3.30 -6.82
C LYS A 685 23.73 -4.64 -7.55
N ASP A 686 24.00 -5.71 -6.81
CA ASP A 686 23.92 -7.07 -7.35
C ASP A 686 22.48 -7.36 -7.84
N PRO A 687 22.28 -7.70 -9.13
CA PRO A 687 20.97 -8.02 -9.68
C PRO A 687 20.18 -9.06 -8.88
N SER A 688 20.85 -10.03 -8.25
CA SER A 688 20.21 -11.06 -7.42
C SER A 688 19.60 -10.54 -6.12
N THR A 689 19.96 -9.32 -5.72
CA THR A 689 19.47 -8.66 -4.50
C THR A 689 18.32 -7.69 -4.76
N TRP A 690 17.99 -7.43 -6.03
CA TRP A 690 16.96 -6.46 -6.36
C TRP A 690 15.60 -6.87 -5.75
N PRO A 691 14.89 -5.95 -5.09
CA PRO A 691 13.56 -6.22 -4.58
C PRO A 691 12.58 -6.57 -5.70
N THR A 692 11.69 -7.52 -5.42
CA THR A 692 10.70 -8.00 -6.39
C THR A 692 9.34 -8.20 -5.72
N ASN A 693 8.28 -8.00 -6.49
CA ASN A 693 6.91 -8.34 -6.11
C ASN A 693 6.32 -9.39 -7.07
N SER A 694 5.03 -9.69 -6.95
CA SER A 694 4.35 -10.68 -7.78
C SER A 694 4.35 -10.39 -9.29
N TYR A 695 4.66 -9.16 -9.69
CA TYR A 695 4.67 -8.73 -11.09
C TYR A 695 6.08 -8.67 -11.68
N GLY A 696 7.11 -8.50 -10.85
CA GLY A 696 8.50 -8.36 -11.29
C GLY A 696 9.30 -7.47 -10.35
N TYR A 697 10.19 -6.65 -10.90
CA TYR A 697 11.09 -5.76 -10.17
C TYR A 697 10.62 -4.31 -10.36
N PRO A 698 9.90 -3.73 -9.40
CA PRO A 698 9.30 -2.41 -9.54
C PRO A 698 10.37 -1.32 -9.42
N SER A 699 10.28 -0.32 -10.29
CA SER A 699 11.26 0.76 -10.33
C SER A 699 10.68 2.03 -10.94
N TYR A 700 11.38 3.15 -10.75
CA TYR A 700 11.15 4.37 -11.50
C TYR A 700 12.47 4.89 -12.07
N THR A 701 12.40 5.69 -13.13
CA THR A 701 13.58 6.38 -13.67
C THR A 701 13.69 7.78 -13.07
N PRO A 702 14.82 8.12 -12.42
CA PRO A 702 15.02 9.42 -11.82
C PRO A 702 15.23 10.49 -12.91
N ASN A 703 14.77 11.71 -12.66
CA ASN A 703 14.99 12.85 -13.55
C ASN A 703 15.03 14.18 -12.76
N GLU A 704 15.78 14.20 -11.65
CA GLU A 704 15.88 15.36 -10.74
C GLU A 704 14.56 15.82 -10.10
N GLN A 705 13.46 15.11 -10.34
CA GLN A 705 12.14 15.40 -9.79
C GLN A 705 12.04 14.97 -8.33
N GLU A 706 11.42 15.82 -7.52
CA GLU A 706 11.17 15.58 -6.07
C GLU A 706 9.74 15.07 -5.81
N TRP A 707 8.93 14.94 -6.89
CA TRP A 707 7.49 14.69 -6.84
C TRP A 707 7.12 13.61 -7.85
N VAL A 708 6.33 12.60 -7.44
CA VAL A 708 5.89 11.51 -8.34
C VAL A 708 4.99 12.09 -9.43
N ARG A 709 4.14 13.06 -9.08
CA ARG A 709 3.31 13.81 -10.03
C ARG A 709 4.13 14.42 -11.18
N ASP A 710 5.26 15.04 -10.87
CA ASP A 710 6.08 15.74 -11.85
C ASP A 710 6.90 14.74 -12.70
N LEU A 711 7.39 13.66 -12.07
CA LEU A 711 7.97 12.51 -12.79
C LEU A 711 7.01 11.99 -13.87
N LEU A 712 5.73 11.80 -13.51
CA LEU A 712 4.70 11.32 -14.43
C LEU A 712 4.33 12.37 -15.50
N ALA A 713 4.34 13.66 -15.15
CA ALA A 713 4.07 14.75 -16.08
C ALA A 713 5.15 14.88 -17.17
N ASP A 714 6.40 14.64 -16.80
CA ASP A 714 7.55 14.59 -17.72
C ASP A 714 7.57 13.32 -18.60
N GLY A 715 6.67 12.37 -18.34
CA GLY A 715 6.60 11.10 -19.06
C GLY A 715 7.71 10.13 -18.68
N GLN A 716 8.36 10.34 -17.53
CA GLN A 716 9.35 9.40 -17.01
C GLN A 716 8.66 8.11 -16.55
N PRO A 717 9.31 6.95 -16.76
CA PRO A 717 8.68 5.67 -16.49
C PRO A 717 8.67 5.34 -14.99
N VAL A 718 7.48 5.04 -14.48
CA VAL A 718 7.23 4.08 -13.40
C VAL A 718 7.03 2.73 -14.09
N ALA A 719 7.88 1.76 -13.78
CA ALA A 719 7.99 0.53 -14.53
C ALA A 719 8.15 -0.71 -13.64
N ILE A 720 7.94 -1.87 -14.24
CA ILE A 720 8.21 -3.17 -13.66
C ILE A 720 9.08 -3.93 -14.64
N TRP A 721 10.21 -4.47 -14.18
CA TRP A 721 11.06 -5.32 -15.00
C TRP A 721 10.72 -6.80 -14.78
N ASP A 722 10.72 -7.64 -15.81
CA ASP A 722 10.47 -9.10 -15.65
C ASP A 722 11.60 -9.82 -14.89
N LYS A 723 12.82 -9.35 -15.08
CA LYS A 723 14.02 -9.78 -14.38
C LYS A 723 14.98 -8.59 -14.26
N PRO A 724 15.98 -8.66 -13.38
CA PRO A 724 17.00 -7.62 -13.30
C PRO A 724 17.66 -7.43 -14.67
N GLU A 725 17.71 -6.18 -15.13
CA GLU A 725 18.22 -5.81 -16.47
C GLU A 725 17.49 -6.48 -17.66
N GLY A 726 16.24 -6.93 -17.46
CA GLY A 726 15.41 -7.59 -18.47
C GLY A 726 14.55 -6.66 -19.34
N THR A 727 13.30 -7.05 -19.57
CA THR A 727 12.31 -6.23 -20.28
C THR A 727 11.68 -5.26 -19.30
N GLU A 728 11.72 -3.96 -19.63
CA GLU A 728 11.01 -2.92 -18.90
C GLU A 728 9.56 -2.80 -19.38
N TYR A 729 8.62 -2.87 -18.45
CA TYR A 729 7.20 -2.62 -18.71
C TYR A 729 6.77 -1.34 -18.00
N ILE A 730 6.53 -0.27 -18.77
CA ILE A 730 6.07 1.01 -18.27
C ILE A 730 4.60 0.88 -17.85
N VAL A 731 4.30 1.21 -16.59
CA VAL A 731 2.98 1.05 -15.96
C VAL A 731 2.38 2.37 -15.49
N ASN A 732 2.87 3.52 -15.96
CA ASN A 732 2.36 4.85 -15.57
C ASN A 732 0.83 4.96 -15.60
N ASN A 733 0.19 4.39 -16.63
CA ASN A 733 -1.26 4.44 -16.85
C ASN A 733 -2.07 3.38 -16.08
N GLN A 734 -1.39 2.52 -15.31
CA GLN A 734 -1.97 1.46 -14.48
C GLN A 734 -1.70 1.71 -12.99
N PRO A 735 -2.30 2.78 -12.41
CA PRO A 735 -2.03 3.17 -11.03
C PRO A 735 -2.37 2.10 -10.00
N GLU A 736 -3.26 1.16 -10.30
CA GLU A 736 -3.54 0.01 -9.46
C GLU A 736 -2.32 -0.88 -9.20
N LEU A 737 -1.28 -0.82 -10.05
CA LEU A 737 -0.03 -1.56 -9.87
C LEU A 737 0.93 -0.83 -8.93
N TRP A 738 1.12 0.48 -9.12
CA TRP A 738 2.19 1.24 -8.47
C TRP A 738 1.73 2.30 -7.45
N ARG A 739 0.48 2.76 -7.50
CA ARG A 739 -0.02 3.86 -6.67
C ARG A 739 -0.72 3.34 -5.42
N ALA A 740 -0.31 3.87 -4.28
CA ALA A 740 -0.92 3.60 -2.99
C ALA A 740 -2.12 4.48 -2.65
N GLY A 741 -2.12 5.68 -3.22
CA GLY A 741 -3.13 6.69 -3.01
C GLY A 741 -2.67 8.03 -3.57
N VAL A 742 -3.58 9.01 -3.57
CA VAL A 742 -3.28 10.41 -3.85
C VAL A 742 -3.58 11.21 -2.60
N ARG A 743 -2.67 12.06 -2.16
CA ARG A 743 -2.85 12.83 -0.92
C ARG A 743 -2.33 14.26 -1.07
N ASN A 744 -3.04 15.22 -0.50
CA ASN A 744 -2.62 16.60 -0.57
C ASN A 744 -1.40 16.84 0.33
N THR A 745 -0.38 17.55 -0.14
CA THR A 745 0.87 17.83 0.61
C THR A 745 0.60 18.48 1.97
N HIS A 746 -0.32 19.45 2.04
CA HIS A 746 -0.74 20.07 3.30
C HIS A 746 -1.46 19.07 4.23
N ARG A 747 -2.25 18.14 3.66
CA ARG A 747 -2.92 17.07 4.42
C ARG A 747 -1.96 15.98 4.91
N MET A 748 -0.83 15.78 4.25
CA MET A 748 0.24 14.90 4.75
C MET A 748 0.87 15.49 6.01
N ALA A 749 1.22 16.78 6.00
CA ALA A 749 1.70 17.47 7.20
C ALA A 749 0.67 17.44 8.33
N ALA A 750 -0.62 17.61 8.00
CA ALA A 750 -1.70 17.51 8.98
C ALA A 750 -1.89 16.10 9.58
N ASP A 751 -1.44 15.02 8.91
CA ASP A 751 -1.46 13.69 9.55
C ASP A 751 -0.37 13.56 10.62
N ILE A 752 0.76 14.24 10.43
CA ILE A 752 1.85 14.30 11.42
C ILE A 752 1.37 15.10 12.64
N SER A 753 0.93 16.33 12.42
CA SER A 753 0.44 17.23 13.47
C SER A 753 -1.08 17.12 13.62
N SER A 754 -1.80 18.10 13.06
CA SER A 754 -3.26 18.18 12.93
C SER A 754 -3.61 19.36 12.00
N PRO A 755 -4.85 19.45 11.46
CA PRO A 755 -5.21 20.56 10.57
C PRO A 755 -5.06 21.98 11.15
N ASP A 756 -5.11 22.14 12.47
CA ASP A 756 -4.87 23.40 13.19
C ASP A 756 -3.39 23.69 13.48
N ALA A 757 -2.49 22.78 13.12
CA ALA A 757 -1.09 22.76 13.53
C ALA A 757 -0.12 22.60 12.32
N VAL A 758 -0.56 23.07 11.15
CA VAL A 758 0.26 23.13 9.93
C VAL A 758 0.46 24.60 9.56
N THR A 759 1.71 25.04 9.64
CA THR A 759 2.13 26.38 9.22
C THR A 759 2.84 26.27 7.88
N THR A 760 2.31 26.92 6.86
CA THR A 760 2.94 27.02 5.54
C THR A 760 3.72 28.33 5.44
N VAL A 761 4.98 28.25 5.03
CA VAL A 761 5.86 29.40 4.84
C VAL A 761 6.24 29.43 3.36
N ASP A 762 5.81 30.45 2.61
CA ASP A 762 5.97 30.48 1.14
C ASP A 762 7.43 30.38 0.65
N SER A 763 8.40 30.84 1.45
CA SER A 763 9.82 30.71 1.13
C SER A 763 10.70 30.81 2.37
N TYR A 764 11.93 30.29 2.27
CA TYR A 764 12.92 30.38 3.33
C TYR A 764 13.21 31.82 3.82
N GLN A 765 13.04 32.84 2.98
CA GLN A 765 13.23 34.24 3.38
C GLN A 765 12.26 34.68 4.49
N ASN A 766 11.09 34.06 4.56
CA ASN A 766 10.05 34.37 5.55
C ASN A 766 10.15 33.49 6.81
N LEU A 767 10.95 32.42 6.78
CA LEU A 767 11.01 31.41 7.85
C LEU A 767 11.34 32.03 9.22
N VAL A 768 12.30 32.95 9.27
CA VAL A 768 12.69 33.64 10.51
C VAL A 768 11.49 34.30 11.18
N LYS A 769 10.70 35.04 10.40
CA LYS A 769 9.53 35.77 10.89
C LYS A 769 8.43 34.80 11.30
N GLU A 770 8.00 33.92 10.39
CA GLU A 770 6.85 33.06 10.61
C GLU A 770 7.08 32.06 11.75
N LEU A 771 8.28 31.47 11.85
CA LEU A 771 8.62 30.57 12.96
C LEU A 771 8.66 31.32 14.30
N SER A 772 9.24 32.53 14.33
CA SER A 772 9.27 33.36 15.54
C SER A 772 7.85 33.77 15.96
N ASP A 773 7.02 34.19 15.01
CA ASP A 773 5.63 34.58 15.27
C ASP A 773 4.83 33.38 15.81
N LEU A 774 4.94 32.21 15.17
CA LEU A 774 4.28 30.97 15.60
C LEU A 774 4.65 30.59 17.05
N ILE A 775 5.95 30.63 17.37
CA ILE A 775 6.45 30.29 18.71
C ILE A 775 6.03 31.32 19.76
N LEU A 776 6.01 32.61 19.39
CA LEU A 776 5.66 33.70 20.30
C LEU A 776 4.16 33.93 20.43
N ASP A 777 3.33 33.34 19.57
CA ASP A 777 1.88 33.50 19.58
C ASP A 777 1.27 33.10 20.94
N ASN A 778 1.76 32.00 21.50
CA ASN A 778 1.34 31.49 22.81
C ASN A 778 2.26 31.91 23.98
N CYS A 779 3.27 32.75 23.71
CA CYS A 779 4.15 33.29 24.76
C CYS A 779 3.44 34.44 25.48
N PHE A 780 2.63 34.12 26.47
CA PHE A 780 1.98 35.14 27.30
C PHE A 780 2.82 35.53 28.52
N GLY A 781 2.67 36.79 28.96
CA GLY A 781 3.40 37.38 30.07
C GLY A 781 3.16 36.70 31.42
N SER A 782 4.12 36.84 32.33
CA SER A 782 4.09 36.21 33.64
C SER A 782 4.55 37.15 34.75
N ILE A 783 4.13 36.84 35.98
CA ILE A 783 4.58 37.47 37.22
C ILE A 783 5.13 36.39 38.15
N ASN A 784 6.36 36.58 38.63
CA ASN A 784 7.04 35.69 39.56
C ASN A 784 7.36 36.44 40.84
N ILE A 785 7.02 35.82 41.97
CA ILE A 785 7.21 36.39 43.30
C ILE A 785 8.25 35.57 44.04
N THR A 786 9.23 36.25 44.63
CA THR A 786 10.18 35.68 45.58
C THR A 786 9.98 36.32 46.94
N LYS A 787 9.67 35.50 47.94
CA LYS A 787 9.59 35.88 49.33
C LYS A 787 10.91 35.60 50.04
N ASN A 788 11.49 36.64 50.62
CA ASN A 788 12.59 36.49 51.59
C ASN A 788 12.15 36.89 52.99
N VAL A 789 12.80 36.29 53.98
CA VAL A 789 12.54 36.53 55.39
C VAL A 789 13.86 36.71 56.10
N TYR A 790 13.97 37.81 56.84
CA TYR A 790 15.11 38.13 57.68
C TYR A 790 14.82 37.69 59.11
N ASP A 791 15.75 36.97 59.73
CA ASP A 791 15.65 36.67 61.15
C ASP A 791 16.06 37.88 62.03
N GLU A 792 16.03 37.69 63.35
CA GLU A 792 16.40 38.70 64.35
C GLU A 792 17.85 39.20 64.20
N ASN A 793 18.72 38.43 63.55
CA ASN A 793 20.12 38.79 63.29
C ASN A 793 20.31 39.40 61.89
N GLY A 794 19.24 39.60 61.13
CA GLY A 794 19.29 40.08 59.75
C GLY A 794 19.82 39.06 58.74
N ILE A 795 19.79 37.76 59.07
CA ILE A 795 20.13 36.68 58.12
C ILE A 795 18.93 36.40 57.24
N LYS A 796 19.15 36.42 55.92
CA LYS A 796 18.12 36.17 54.90
C LYS A 796 17.91 34.68 54.68
N SER A 797 16.64 34.25 54.66
CA SER A 797 16.20 32.92 54.30
C SER A 797 15.01 32.96 53.33
N PRO A 798 14.76 31.90 52.54
CA PRO A 798 13.56 31.79 51.74
C PRO A 798 12.31 31.75 52.61
N GLY A 799 11.30 32.54 52.26
CA GLY A 799 10.02 32.48 52.94
C GLY A 799 9.17 31.35 52.41
N GLN A 800 9.43 30.12 52.85
CA GLN A 800 8.64 28.94 52.51
C GLN A 800 7.25 28.97 53.16
N GLY A 801 6.20 28.61 52.40
CA GLY A 801 4.85 28.47 52.95
C GLY A 801 4.11 29.78 53.21
N TRP A 802 4.62 30.92 52.73
CA TRP A 802 3.90 32.19 52.78
C TRP A 802 2.73 32.19 51.81
N THR A 803 1.58 32.68 52.27
CA THR A 803 0.36 32.74 51.47
C THR A 803 0.19 34.13 50.85
N PHE A 804 -0.19 34.16 49.57
CA PHE A 804 -0.46 35.37 48.80
C PHE A 804 -1.79 35.27 48.09
N ASP A 805 -2.48 36.40 47.90
CA ASP A 805 -3.54 36.51 46.89
C ASP A 805 -3.03 37.34 45.72
N THR A 806 -3.18 36.81 44.50
CA THR A 806 -2.89 37.50 43.25
C THR A 806 -4.19 37.79 42.52
N SER A 807 -4.43 39.05 42.13
CA SER A 807 -5.66 39.48 41.45
C SER A 807 -5.38 40.41 40.28
N VAL A 808 -6.24 40.37 39.25
CA VAL A 808 -6.18 41.29 38.11
C VAL A 808 -7.01 42.54 38.39
N ASP A 809 -6.41 43.72 38.33
CA ASP A 809 -7.06 44.98 38.71
C ASP A 809 -8.28 45.31 37.81
N SER A 810 -8.29 44.82 36.56
CA SER A 810 -9.40 45.02 35.61
C SER A 810 -10.62 44.13 35.85
N GLY A 811 -10.51 43.13 36.73
CA GLY A 811 -11.54 42.09 36.93
C GLY A 811 -11.69 41.10 35.76
N LYS A 812 -10.81 41.16 34.74
CA LYS A 812 -10.80 40.17 33.66
C LYS A 812 -10.29 38.82 34.18
N GLN A 813 -10.90 37.73 33.71
CA GLN A 813 -10.44 36.36 33.96
C GLN A 813 -9.25 36.02 33.06
N VAL A 814 -8.07 36.52 33.42
CA VAL A 814 -6.84 36.35 32.63
C VAL A 814 -5.71 35.68 33.41
N LEU A 815 -5.82 35.47 34.72
CA LEU A 815 -4.81 34.66 35.43
C LEU A 815 -5.02 33.19 35.12
N ILE A 816 -3.95 32.48 34.76
CA ILE A 816 -3.97 31.04 34.55
C ILE A 816 -3.48 30.37 35.85
N GLY A 817 -4.41 29.81 36.62
CA GLY A 817 -4.12 29.01 37.83
C GLY A 817 -4.61 27.58 37.61
N ASP A 818 -3.74 26.59 37.75
CA ASP A 818 -4.06 25.16 37.56
C ASP A 818 -4.76 24.85 36.22
N GLY A 819 -4.45 25.61 35.17
CA GLY A 819 -5.04 25.47 33.84
C GLY A 819 -6.40 26.13 33.64
N VAL A 820 -6.93 26.86 34.63
CA VAL A 820 -8.22 27.58 34.56
C VAL A 820 -7.99 29.09 34.57
N LEU A 821 -8.75 29.81 33.74
CA LEU A 821 -8.79 31.27 33.73
C LEU A 821 -9.57 31.79 34.93
N THR A 822 -8.96 32.67 35.71
CA THR A 822 -9.55 33.30 36.89
C THR A 822 -9.17 34.78 36.97
N GLU A 823 -9.97 35.56 37.70
CA GLU A 823 -9.67 36.96 38.04
C GLU A 823 -8.72 37.08 39.24
N GLN A 824 -8.68 36.05 40.09
CA GLN A 824 -7.91 36.00 41.32
C GLN A 824 -7.55 34.56 41.70
N THR A 825 -6.42 34.39 42.39
CA THR A 825 -5.95 33.09 42.86
C THR A 825 -5.15 33.25 44.15
N ARG A 826 -5.14 32.20 44.97
CA ARG A 826 -4.36 32.12 46.18
C ARG A 826 -3.14 31.23 45.95
N ASP A 827 -2.00 31.73 46.37
CA ASP A 827 -0.70 31.16 46.17
C ASP A 827 -0.01 30.84 47.49
N VAL A 828 0.81 29.80 47.47
CA VAL A 828 1.69 29.46 48.59
C VAL A 828 3.09 29.31 48.02
N THR A 829 4.06 29.99 48.63
CA THR A 829 5.46 29.92 48.20
C THR A 829 6.06 28.53 48.43
N SER A 830 6.87 28.10 47.47
CA SER A 830 7.58 26.82 47.48
C SER A 830 8.73 26.80 48.51
N ALA A 831 9.48 25.70 48.59
CA ALA A 831 10.65 25.58 49.47
C ALA A 831 11.74 26.63 49.21
N ASP A 832 11.82 27.15 47.99
CA ASP A 832 12.73 28.25 47.61
C ASP A 832 12.13 29.66 47.84
N GLY A 833 10.96 29.74 48.48
CA GLY A 833 10.28 30.99 48.76
C GLY A 833 9.62 31.62 47.53
N SER A 834 9.46 30.91 46.41
CA SER A 834 8.90 31.47 45.18
C SER A 834 7.55 30.88 44.78
N TYR A 835 6.79 31.65 43.98
CA TYR A 835 5.70 31.15 43.14
C TYR A 835 5.58 32.03 41.88
N GLY A 836 4.86 31.56 40.87
CA GLY A 836 4.64 32.32 39.64
C GLY A 836 3.25 32.13 39.04
N ARG A 837 2.85 33.08 38.20
CA ARG A 837 1.58 33.08 37.47
C ARG A 837 1.77 33.57 36.04
N THR A 838 1.08 32.92 35.12
CA THR A 838 0.96 33.37 33.73
C THR A 838 -0.37 34.07 33.53
N LEU A 839 -0.38 35.09 32.67
CA LEU A 839 -1.57 35.81 32.28
C LEU A 839 -1.94 35.45 30.85
N ASN A 840 -3.20 35.15 30.57
CA ASN A 840 -3.73 35.08 29.22
C ASN A 840 -3.79 36.49 28.62
N GLN A 841 -2.92 36.75 27.65
CA GLN A 841 -2.84 38.02 26.93
C GLN A 841 -3.15 37.84 25.45
N SER A 842 -4.05 36.92 25.11
CA SER A 842 -4.52 36.67 23.74
C SER A 842 -5.11 37.90 23.05
N ASP A 843 -5.51 38.94 23.80
CA ASP A 843 -5.94 40.24 23.26
C ASP A 843 -4.78 41.18 22.88
N GLY A 844 -3.53 40.73 23.06
CA GLY A 844 -2.32 41.50 22.77
C GLY A 844 -2.01 42.59 23.80
N GLN A 845 -2.70 42.61 24.95
CA GLN A 845 -2.59 43.68 25.94
C GLN A 845 -1.90 43.24 27.23
N GLY A 846 -1.19 44.18 27.87
CA GLY A 846 -0.69 44.01 29.24
C GLY A 846 -1.81 44.09 30.28
N GLN A 847 -1.52 43.67 31.51
CA GLN A 847 -2.48 43.68 32.63
C GLN A 847 -1.85 44.27 33.89
N ALA A 848 -2.64 45.02 34.65
CA ALA A 848 -2.29 45.43 36.00
C ALA A 848 -2.66 44.31 36.99
N VAL A 849 -1.71 43.90 37.82
CA VAL A 849 -1.84 42.82 38.79
C VAL A 849 -1.56 43.35 40.19
N THR A 850 -2.39 42.97 41.14
CA THR A 850 -2.20 43.20 42.57
C THR A 850 -1.79 41.90 43.25
N VAL A 851 -0.73 41.94 44.06
CA VAL A 851 -0.26 40.85 44.89
C VAL A 851 -0.25 41.31 46.35
N VAL A 852 -0.97 40.60 47.21
CA VAL A 852 -1.02 40.87 48.65
C VAL A 852 -0.66 39.62 49.43
N GLU A 853 0.20 39.75 50.43
CA GLU A 853 0.52 38.65 51.33
C GLU A 853 -0.51 38.52 52.43
N HIS A 854 -0.61 37.35 53.06
CA HIS A 854 -1.25 37.17 54.35
C HIS A 854 -0.17 37.27 55.41
N GLN A 855 -0.12 38.37 56.15
CA GLN A 855 0.94 38.62 57.12
C GLN A 855 0.94 37.53 58.20
N GLN A 856 2.12 37.03 58.55
CA GLN A 856 2.29 36.00 59.59
C GLN A 856 2.64 36.64 60.92
N ASP A 857 2.18 36.04 62.01
CA ASP A 857 2.48 36.49 63.36
C ASP A 857 3.98 36.50 63.65
N GLY A 858 4.48 37.60 64.21
CA GLY A 858 5.90 37.74 64.54
C GLY A 858 6.78 38.18 63.36
N TYR A 859 6.16 38.57 62.24
CA TYR A 859 6.84 39.16 61.10
C TYR A 859 6.20 40.48 60.70
N ASN A 860 7.01 41.41 60.25
CA ASN A 860 6.55 42.64 59.58
C ASN A 860 7.13 42.69 58.16
N LEU A 861 6.40 43.35 57.26
CA LEU A 861 6.92 43.71 55.95
C LEU A 861 8.13 44.62 56.14
N ARG A 862 9.21 44.33 55.43
CA ARG A 862 10.43 45.13 55.36
C ARG A 862 10.49 45.86 54.01
N PRO A 863 10.12 47.15 53.93
CA PRO A 863 10.16 47.90 52.68
C PRO A 863 11.60 48.08 52.17
N GLN A 864 11.77 47.93 50.86
CA GLN A 864 13.04 48.11 50.17
C GLN A 864 13.04 49.50 49.51
N ASN A 865 13.84 50.44 50.01
CA ASN A 865 13.85 51.84 49.54
C ASN A 865 12.46 52.52 49.53
N GLY A 866 11.59 52.14 50.48
CA GLY A 866 10.22 52.66 50.59
C GLY A 866 9.18 51.94 49.72
N GLU A 867 9.58 50.95 48.92
CA GLU A 867 8.69 50.08 48.15
C GLU A 867 8.45 48.76 48.88
N ASN A 868 7.22 48.25 48.85
CA ASN A 868 6.86 46.99 49.50
C ASN A 868 7.47 45.78 48.80
N ALA A 869 7.80 45.91 47.51
CA ALA A 869 8.54 44.92 46.74
C ALA A 869 9.39 45.63 45.68
N VAL A 870 10.50 45.01 45.29
CA VAL A 870 11.32 45.47 44.16
C VAL A 870 11.02 44.58 42.97
N CYS A 871 10.53 45.18 41.89
CA CYS A 871 10.17 44.46 40.67
C CYS A 871 11.06 44.84 39.48
N THR A 872 11.44 43.85 38.69
CA THR A 872 12.07 44.02 37.38
C THR A 872 11.20 43.40 36.31
N THR A 873 10.93 44.15 35.24
CA THR A 873 10.23 43.65 34.06
C THR A 873 11.25 43.36 33.00
N ARG A 874 11.21 42.14 32.48
CA ARG A 874 11.91 41.71 31.29
C ARG A 874 10.93 41.73 30.14
N GLN A 875 11.16 42.60 29.15
CA GLN A 875 10.27 42.76 28.01
C GLN A 875 11.03 42.60 26.69
N TYR A 876 10.41 41.92 25.73
CA TYR A 876 10.91 41.79 24.37
C TYR A 876 10.71 43.12 23.62
N VAL A 877 11.80 43.76 23.21
CA VAL A 877 11.76 45.05 22.50
C VAL A 877 12.45 44.91 21.15
N THR A 878 11.71 45.19 20.08
CA THR A 878 12.27 45.24 18.73
C THR A 878 12.63 46.68 18.39
N THR A 879 13.92 46.97 18.24
CA THR A 879 14.42 48.29 17.82
C THR A 879 15.25 48.13 16.55
N ASN A 880 14.89 48.83 15.46
CA ASN A 880 15.60 48.77 14.18
C ASN A 880 15.81 47.34 13.62
N GLY A 881 14.80 46.47 13.77
CA GLY A 881 14.87 45.07 13.31
C GLY A 881 15.72 44.14 14.19
N LYS A 882 16.36 44.66 15.24
CA LYS A 882 17.03 43.85 16.26
C LYS A 882 16.11 43.69 17.46
N ALA A 883 15.78 42.44 17.77
CA ALA A 883 14.93 42.10 18.88
C ALA A 883 15.77 41.67 20.07
N GLU A 884 15.58 42.31 21.22
CA GLU A 884 16.35 42.03 22.42
C GLU A 884 15.46 42.14 23.66
N TRP A 885 15.68 41.22 24.60
CA TRP A 885 15.08 41.32 25.93
C TRP A 885 15.76 42.44 26.71
N LYS A 886 14.97 43.38 27.20
CA LYS A 886 15.43 44.46 28.08
C LYS A 886 14.87 44.29 29.47
N ASP A 887 15.76 44.28 30.44
CA ASP A 887 15.39 44.39 31.85
C ASP A 887 15.21 45.86 32.20
N LYS A 888 14.07 46.17 32.83
CA LYS A 888 13.75 47.52 33.29
C LYS A 888 13.23 47.46 34.73
N PRO A 889 13.76 48.30 35.64
CA PRO A 889 13.12 48.53 36.92
C PRO A 889 11.65 48.90 36.72
N THR A 890 10.76 48.27 37.49
CA THR A 890 9.32 48.43 37.32
C THR A 890 8.76 49.16 38.51
N THR A 891 8.11 50.28 38.25
CA THR A 891 7.39 51.03 39.28
C THR A 891 6.22 50.21 39.81
N ILE A 892 6.10 50.13 41.12
CA ILE A 892 5.01 49.45 41.80
C ILE A 892 4.09 50.44 42.52
N ARG A 893 2.91 49.97 42.90
CA ARG A 893 1.96 50.68 43.77
C ARG A 893 1.90 49.97 45.11
N ASN A 894 2.39 50.58 46.18
CA ASN A 894 2.33 49.99 47.53
C ASN A 894 0.88 49.74 47.99
N ILE A 895 0.67 48.63 48.67
CA ILE A 895 -0.55 48.31 49.43
C ILE A 895 -0.15 48.16 50.89
N ASN A 896 -0.47 49.18 51.69
CA ASN A 896 -0.04 49.30 53.08
C ASN A 896 -1.16 48.88 54.04
N ASP A 897 -1.60 47.64 53.92
CA ASP A 897 -2.45 46.99 54.92
C ASP A 897 -1.55 46.21 55.88
N ALA A 898 -1.65 46.45 57.18
CA ALA A 898 -0.80 45.80 58.17
C ALA A 898 -0.99 44.28 58.23
N SER A 899 -2.22 43.80 57.96
CA SER A 899 -2.55 42.37 57.92
C SER A 899 -2.34 41.74 56.55
N ARG A 900 -2.41 42.57 55.49
CA ARG A 900 -2.28 42.12 54.09
C ARG A 900 -1.40 43.04 53.24
N PRO A 901 -0.12 43.23 53.61
CA PRO A 901 0.75 44.13 52.86
C PRO A 901 1.04 43.56 51.47
N GLY A 902 1.28 44.44 50.50
CA GLY A 902 1.51 44.00 49.13
C GLY A 902 1.84 45.13 48.18
N PHE A 903 1.66 44.87 46.88
CA PHE A 903 1.93 45.81 45.82
C PHE A 903 1.08 45.54 44.56
N GLY A 904 0.88 46.57 43.75
CA GLY A 904 0.36 46.46 42.38
C GLY A 904 1.47 46.70 41.35
N VAL A 905 1.46 45.97 40.25
CA VAL A 905 2.46 46.07 39.17
C VAL A 905 1.83 45.82 37.80
N ASN A 906 2.35 46.45 36.76
CA ASN A 906 1.94 46.20 35.39
C ASN A 906 2.76 45.07 34.78
N VAL A 907 2.09 44.03 34.29
CA VAL A 907 2.67 42.96 33.48
C VAL A 907 2.40 43.29 32.01
N PRO A 908 3.39 43.79 31.24
CA PRO A 908 3.17 44.14 29.85
C PRO A 908 2.91 42.91 28.97
N PHE A 909 2.43 43.13 27.75
CA PHE A 909 2.26 42.04 26.77
C PHE A 909 3.58 41.30 26.54
N ARG A 910 3.57 39.97 26.72
CA ARG A 910 4.75 39.07 26.69
C ARG A 910 5.84 39.38 27.72
N GLY A 911 5.55 40.26 28.68
CA GLY A 911 6.51 40.68 29.70
C GLY A 911 6.60 39.68 30.85
N ILE A 912 7.80 39.53 31.40
CA ILE A 912 8.05 38.72 32.59
C ILE A 912 8.44 39.65 33.73
N VAL A 913 7.61 39.71 34.76
CA VAL A 913 7.82 40.57 35.92
C VAL A 913 8.30 39.72 37.09
N ASN A 914 9.51 39.97 37.57
CA ASN A 914 10.05 39.31 38.76
C ASN A 914 10.03 40.30 39.92
N CYS A 915 9.42 39.94 41.03
CA CYS A 915 9.26 40.80 42.20
C CYS A 915 9.80 40.11 43.45
N VAL A 916 10.58 40.85 44.24
CA VAL A 916 11.08 40.38 45.53
C VAL A 916 10.37 41.14 46.64
N ILE A 917 9.69 40.41 47.53
CA ILE A 917 9.05 40.94 48.73
C ILE A 917 9.75 40.38 49.97
N GLU A 918 9.98 41.22 50.98
CA GLU A 918 10.80 40.86 52.13
C GLU A 918 10.07 41.14 53.44
N ASN A 919 10.14 40.19 54.38
CA ASN A 919 9.74 40.41 55.77
C ASN A 919 10.94 40.31 56.70
N GLU A 920 10.80 40.88 57.87
CA GLU A 920 11.70 40.68 59.00
C GLU A 920 10.95 40.10 60.18
N LYS A 921 11.61 39.22 60.93
CA LYS A 921 11.11 38.69 62.18
C LYS A 921 11.19 39.78 63.23
N VAL A 922 10.07 40.03 63.90
CA VAL A 922 9.98 41.03 64.96
C VAL A 922 9.91 40.31 66.28
N ALA A 923 10.85 40.62 67.18
CA ALA A 923 10.77 40.22 68.57
C ALA A 923 9.53 40.89 69.17
N VAL A 924 8.53 40.09 69.53
CA VAL A 924 7.40 40.57 70.34
C VAL A 924 7.83 40.35 71.78
N GLU A 925 8.00 41.44 72.49
CA GLU A 925 8.51 41.47 73.86
C GLU A 925 7.45 42.05 74.80
N ILE A 926 7.46 41.60 76.05
CA ILE A 926 6.60 42.12 77.12
C ILE A 926 7.43 42.55 78.31
N ASP A 927 7.06 43.66 78.91
CA ASP A 927 7.63 44.10 80.17
C ASP A 927 6.81 43.54 81.34
N LEU A 928 7.49 43.17 82.42
CA LEU A 928 6.87 42.64 83.63
C LEU A 928 7.25 43.51 84.84
N SER A 929 6.27 44.15 85.46
CA SER A 929 6.41 44.76 86.77
C SER A 929 5.89 43.86 87.88
N LEU A 930 6.63 43.74 88.97
CA LEU A 930 6.19 43.04 90.18
C LEU A 930 5.71 44.02 91.25
N GLU A 931 4.50 43.77 91.75
CA GLU A 931 3.93 44.48 92.91
C GLU A 931 3.74 43.50 94.06
N LYS A 932 4.51 43.65 95.13
CA LYS A 932 4.33 42.85 96.33
C LYS A 932 3.16 43.40 97.15
N VAL A 933 2.22 42.54 97.54
CA VAL A 933 1.07 42.92 98.37
C VAL A 933 0.82 41.94 99.52
N SER A 934 -0.01 42.31 100.50
CA SER A 934 -0.51 41.38 101.51
C SER A 934 -1.63 40.48 100.97
N PHE A 935 -1.68 39.22 101.42
CA PHE A 935 -2.74 38.26 101.11
C PHE A 935 -3.95 38.50 102.03
N ASP A 936 -4.62 39.65 101.87
CA ASP A 936 -5.80 40.07 102.65
C ASP A 936 -6.94 40.51 101.72
N ASP A 937 -8.17 40.64 102.25
CA ASP A 937 -9.33 41.14 101.50
C ASP A 937 -9.12 42.56 100.93
N GLN A 938 -8.18 43.32 101.50
CA GLN A 938 -7.67 44.59 100.96
C GLN A 938 -6.14 44.48 100.85
N PRO A 939 -5.60 44.17 99.65
CA PRO A 939 -4.16 44.00 99.47
C PRO A 939 -3.43 45.33 99.68
N GLU A 940 -2.54 45.37 100.68
CA GLU A 940 -1.66 46.52 100.94
C GLU A 940 -0.29 46.27 100.32
N GLN A 941 0.32 47.29 99.73
CA GLN A 941 1.65 47.17 99.12
C GLN A 941 2.72 46.92 100.19
N LEU A 942 3.59 45.95 99.94
CA LEU A 942 4.69 45.57 100.83
C LEU A 942 6.04 45.97 100.23
N SER A 943 6.98 46.33 101.10
CA SER A 943 8.36 46.66 100.74
C SER A 943 9.34 45.68 101.40
N GLY A 944 10.44 45.37 100.74
CA GLY A 944 11.53 44.54 101.22
C GLY A 944 11.53 43.12 100.67
N ALA A 945 10.78 42.86 99.60
CA ALA A 945 10.82 41.58 98.89
C ALA A 945 11.94 41.56 97.85
N GLU A 946 12.57 40.41 97.66
CA GLU A 946 13.49 40.15 96.56
C GLU A 946 13.03 38.91 95.79
N PHE A 947 13.04 39.00 94.47
CA PHE A 947 12.78 37.89 93.58
C PHE A 947 13.93 37.69 92.61
N THR A 948 14.07 36.46 92.11
CA THR A 948 14.91 36.17 90.96
C THR A 948 14.06 35.53 89.88
N LEU A 949 14.07 36.15 88.69
CA LEU A 949 13.41 35.67 87.50
C LEU A 949 14.40 34.86 86.67
N PHE A 950 13.99 33.68 86.25
CA PHE A 950 14.77 32.79 85.40
C PHE A 950 14.02 32.50 84.10
N GLU A 951 14.74 32.43 82.99
CA GLU A 951 14.27 31.83 81.74
C GLU A 951 14.53 30.33 81.81
N VAL A 952 13.52 29.53 81.46
CA VAL A 952 13.55 28.07 81.54
C VAL A 952 13.45 27.49 80.13
N ASN A 953 14.46 26.71 79.74
CA ASN A 953 14.48 25.95 78.49
C ASN A 953 14.75 24.47 78.79
N GLY A 954 13.68 23.66 78.84
CA GLY A 954 13.77 22.27 79.31
C GLY A 954 14.25 22.22 80.77
N ASP A 955 15.31 21.47 81.04
CA ASP A 955 15.91 21.36 82.38
C ASP A 955 16.93 22.50 82.68
N GLN A 956 17.21 23.38 81.71
CA GLN A 956 18.14 24.50 81.88
C GLN A 956 17.44 25.76 82.41
N ARG A 957 18.09 26.42 83.36
CA ARG A 957 17.61 27.61 84.05
C ARG A 957 18.66 28.72 83.98
N THR A 958 18.31 29.86 83.38
CA THR A 958 19.21 31.02 83.22
C THR A 958 18.64 32.22 83.96
N GLU A 959 19.43 32.87 84.82
CA GLU A 959 18.99 34.07 85.54
C GLU A 959 18.79 35.23 84.57
N VAL A 960 17.60 35.81 84.57
CA VAL A 960 17.21 36.95 83.71
C VAL A 960 17.33 38.25 84.49
N ALA A 961 16.81 38.28 85.73
CA ALA A 961 16.82 39.48 86.56
C ALA A 961 16.68 39.15 88.05
N VAL A 962 17.30 39.98 88.90
CA VAL A 962 16.99 40.07 90.34
C VAL A 962 16.13 41.32 90.55
N ILE A 963 14.93 41.12 91.08
CA ILE A 963 13.87 42.11 91.20
C ILE A 963 13.75 42.51 92.67
N THR A 964 13.83 43.81 92.95
CA THR A 964 13.72 44.40 94.29
C THR A 964 12.84 45.65 94.22
N ASP A 965 12.46 46.23 95.35
CA ASP A 965 11.61 47.44 95.40
C ASP A 965 12.14 48.62 94.54
N GLY A 966 13.46 48.71 94.33
CA GLY A 966 14.10 49.74 93.50
C GLY A 966 14.23 49.39 92.02
N LYS A 967 13.92 48.15 91.62
CA LYS A 967 14.00 47.61 90.25
C LYS A 967 12.87 46.61 90.01
N SER A 968 11.62 47.09 90.06
CA SER A 968 10.42 46.24 89.99
C SER A 968 10.00 45.86 88.56
N ARG A 969 10.44 46.60 87.54
CA ARG A 969 10.16 46.34 86.12
C ARG A 969 11.31 45.58 85.47
N VAL A 970 11.00 44.44 84.86
CA VAL A 970 11.88 43.68 83.97
C VAL A 970 11.41 43.92 82.54
N GLU A 971 12.31 44.37 81.70
CA GLU A 971 12.01 44.71 80.31
C GLU A 971 12.32 43.52 79.39
N ASN A 972 11.65 43.48 78.25
CA ASN A 972 12.01 42.64 77.11
C ASN A 972 11.90 41.12 77.33
N LEU A 973 10.85 40.65 78.03
CA LEU A 973 10.56 39.22 78.11
C LEU A 973 10.01 38.72 76.77
N GLY A 974 10.67 37.73 76.18
CA GLY A 974 10.34 37.25 74.83
C GLY A 974 9.08 36.40 74.79
N VAL A 975 8.19 36.69 73.84
CA VAL A 975 7.02 35.84 73.54
C VAL A 975 7.46 34.45 73.06
N GLY A 976 6.79 33.42 73.56
CA GLY A 976 7.09 32.00 73.31
C GLY A 976 8.09 31.41 74.30
N LYS A 977 8.65 32.21 75.22
CA LYS A 977 9.56 31.74 76.26
C LYS A 977 8.82 31.44 77.56
N ARG A 978 9.41 30.53 78.33
CA ARG A 978 8.96 30.12 79.66
C ARG A 978 9.85 30.76 80.72
N TYR A 979 9.23 31.24 81.79
CA TYR A 979 9.91 31.88 82.89
C TYR A 979 9.49 31.27 84.23
N GLU A 980 10.40 31.32 85.19
CA GLU A 980 10.19 30.92 86.57
C GLU A 980 10.61 32.06 87.49
N LEU A 981 9.64 32.57 88.26
CA LEU A 981 9.84 33.60 89.26
C LEU A 981 9.96 32.97 90.65
N VAL A 982 11.09 33.18 91.31
CA VAL A 982 11.34 32.69 92.67
C VAL A 982 11.49 33.85 93.63
N GLU A 983 10.68 33.86 94.68
CA GLU A 983 10.91 34.77 95.79
C GLU A 983 12.12 34.28 96.60
N THR A 984 13.12 35.13 96.74
CA THR A 984 14.37 34.83 97.44
C THR A 984 14.43 35.50 98.81
N LEU A 985 13.70 36.60 99.00
CA LEU A 985 13.52 37.26 100.29
C LEU A 985 12.08 37.76 100.42
N ALA A 986 11.38 37.35 101.48
CA ALA A 986 10.07 37.88 101.81
C ALA A 986 10.18 39.16 102.67
N PRO A 987 9.20 40.08 102.60
CA PRO A 987 9.11 41.25 103.46
C PRO A 987 9.16 40.91 104.97
N ALA A 988 9.63 41.86 105.77
CA ALA A 988 9.70 41.70 107.21
C ALA A 988 8.31 41.39 107.81
N GLY A 989 8.21 40.26 108.53
CA GLY A 989 6.94 39.80 109.11
C GLY A 989 6.09 38.92 108.20
N TYR A 990 6.55 38.57 106.99
CA TYR A 990 5.85 37.71 106.03
C TYR A 990 6.59 36.40 105.74
N GLN A 991 5.86 35.40 105.24
CA GLN A 991 6.36 34.07 104.87
C GLN A 991 6.82 34.06 103.42
N LEU A 992 7.99 33.48 103.17
CA LEU A 992 8.50 33.25 101.82
C LEU A 992 7.59 32.29 101.06
N LEU A 993 7.31 32.59 99.80
CA LEU A 993 6.55 31.71 98.92
C LEU A 993 7.15 30.30 98.91
N ALA A 994 6.29 29.31 99.13
CA ALA A 994 6.71 27.91 99.27
C ALA A 994 7.13 27.27 97.93
N ARG A 995 6.80 27.89 96.80
CA ARG A 995 7.08 27.38 95.45
C ARG A 995 7.39 28.51 94.46
N PRO A 996 8.17 28.22 93.41
CA PRO A 996 8.31 29.09 92.24
C PRO A 996 6.99 29.30 91.49
N ILE A 997 6.86 30.45 90.83
CA ILE A 997 5.75 30.76 89.92
C ILE A 997 6.25 30.55 88.49
N VAL A 998 5.69 29.58 87.80
CA VAL A 998 6.05 29.29 86.40
C VAL A 998 5.01 29.89 85.47
N PHE A 999 5.46 30.58 84.43
CA PHE A 999 4.58 31.19 83.44
C PHE A 999 5.20 31.21 82.05
N ASP A 1000 4.32 31.18 81.04
CA ASP A 1000 4.67 31.33 79.64
C ASP A 1000 4.26 32.73 79.16
N VAL A 1001 5.11 33.39 78.37
CA VAL A 1001 4.70 34.59 77.64
C VAL A 1001 4.13 34.15 76.30
N VAL A 1002 2.85 34.40 76.03
CA VAL A 1002 2.12 33.95 74.84
C VAL A 1002 1.49 35.14 74.10
N LYS A 1003 0.92 34.92 72.91
CA LYS A 1003 0.06 35.92 72.25
C LYS A 1003 -1.41 35.61 72.50
N ASN A 1004 -2.21 36.64 72.74
CA ASN A 1004 -3.66 36.51 72.81
C ASN A 1004 -4.31 36.58 71.41
N GLU A 1005 -5.63 36.40 71.34
CA GLU A 1005 -6.42 36.40 70.08
C GLU A 1005 -6.32 37.72 69.28
N SER A 1006 -5.87 38.80 69.91
CA SER A 1006 -5.66 40.11 69.27
C SER A 1006 -4.19 40.36 68.88
N GLY A 1007 -3.31 39.37 69.02
CA GLY A 1007 -1.89 39.44 68.65
C GLY A 1007 -0.99 40.14 69.68
N ASN A 1008 -1.53 40.59 70.82
CA ASN A 1008 -0.76 41.24 71.88
C ASN A 1008 -0.13 40.19 72.82
N PRO A 1009 1.07 40.46 73.38
CA PRO A 1009 1.68 39.54 74.34
C PRO A 1009 0.91 39.51 75.67
N GLU A 1010 0.84 38.34 76.29
CA GLU A 1010 0.14 38.06 77.56
C GLU A 1010 0.95 37.06 78.39
N ILE A 1011 0.93 37.21 79.72
CA ILE A 1011 1.51 36.24 80.65
C ILE A 1011 0.46 35.21 81.05
N ARG A 1012 0.78 33.92 80.84
CA ARG A 1012 -0.07 32.80 81.21
C ARG A 1012 0.62 31.90 82.25
N LEU A 1013 0.04 31.81 83.43
CA LEU A 1013 0.52 30.94 84.51
C LEU A 1013 0.38 29.45 84.14
N GLU A 1014 1.39 28.65 84.46
CA GLU A 1014 1.31 27.19 84.38
C GLU A 1014 0.25 26.69 85.39
N GLY A 1015 -0.67 25.82 84.98
CA GLY A 1015 -1.80 25.40 85.84
C GLY A 1015 -2.93 26.43 86.04
N GLY A 1016 -2.71 27.68 85.62
CA GLY A 1016 -3.69 28.78 85.67
C GLY A 1016 -3.87 29.39 87.07
N ALA A 1017 -4.75 30.41 87.17
CA ALA A 1017 -4.97 31.18 88.40
C ALA A 1017 -5.47 30.34 89.60
N GLY A 1018 -6.05 29.16 89.34
CA GLY A 1018 -6.47 28.24 90.40
C GLY A 1018 -5.31 27.52 91.09
N GLU A 1019 -4.18 27.35 90.39
CA GLU A 1019 -2.97 26.78 90.97
C GLU A 1019 -2.20 27.81 91.78
N TYR A 1020 -2.23 29.08 91.36
CA TYR A 1020 -1.54 30.21 92.00
C TYR A 1020 -2.53 31.30 92.50
N PRO A 1021 -3.36 31.02 93.53
CA PRO A 1021 -4.31 32.01 94.06
C PRO A 1021 -3.66 33.27 94.64
N GLU A 1022 -2.36 33.20 94.96
CA GLU A 1022 -1.54 34.31 95.43
C GLU A 1022 -1.11 35.30 94.32
N ILE A 1023 -1.41 35.00 93.05
CA ILE A 1023 -0.99 35.79 91.89
C ILE A 1023 -2.17 36.42 91.18
N SER A 1024 -2.08 37.71 90.88
CA SER A 1024 -2.97 38.37 89.91
C SER A 1024 -2.15 39.09 88.85
N ILE A 1025 -2.57 38.98 87.60
CA ILE A 1025 -1.90 39.60 86.46
C ILE A 1025 -2.87 40.59 85.83
N LYS A 1026 -2.41 41.83 85.64
CA LYS A 1026 -3.16 42.88 84.96
C LYS A 1026 -2.27 43.48 83.87
N VAL A 1027 -2.86 43.78 82.72
CA VAL A 1027 -2.20 44.58 81.68
C VAL A 1027 -2.24 46.05 82.10
N ASP A 1028 -1.14 46.77 81.93
CA ASP A 1028 -1.10 48.22 82.15
C ASP A 1028 -2.10 48.90 81.21
N LYS A 1029 -2.96 49.75 81.78
CA LYS A 1029 -4.00 50.46 81.03
C LYS A 1029 -3.43 51.42 79.99
N ASN A 1030 -2.17 51.85 80.18
CA ASN A 1030 -1.51 52.81 79.30
C ASN A 1030 -0.50 52.16 78.34
N GLU A 1031 -0.17 50.87 78.53
CA GLU A 1031 0.88 50.17 77.77
C GLU A 1031 0.52 48.68 77.64
N VAL A 1032 -0.02 48.27 76.48
CA VAL A 1032 -0.53 46.89 76.25
C VAL A 1032 0.56 45.82 76.22
N THR A 1033 1.83 46.22 76.08
CA THR A 1033 3.02 45.37 76.16
C THR A 1033 3.65 45.36 77.55
N HIS A 1034 2.96 45.90 78.56
CA HIS A 1034 3.42 45.92 79.94
C HIS A 1034 2.41 45.19 80.82
N SER A 1035 2.86 44.11 81.46
CA SER A 1035 2.10 43.35 82.45
C SER A 1035 2.57 43.67 83.85
N ILE A 1036 1.62 43.79 84.77
CA ILE A 1036 1.89 43.96 86.19
C ILE A 1036 1.40 42.68 86.90
N MET A 1037 2.33 41.94 87.48
CA MET A 1037 2.05 40.75 88.28
C MET A 1037 2.11 41.14 89.75
N GLN A 1038 0.95 41.08 90.41
CA GLN A 1038 0.86 41.26 91.85
C GLN A 1038 1.08 39.92 92.54
N VAL A 1039 1.99 39.90 93.51
CA VAL A 1039 2.37 38.70 94.27
C VAL A 1039 2.01 38.92 95.73
N ALA A 1040 1.06 38.16 96.26
CA ALA A 1040 0.54 38.33 97.61
C ALA A 1040 1.23 37.43 98.64
N ASP A 1041 1.64 37.98 99.80
CA ASP A 1041 2.27 37.22 100.90
C ASP A 1041 1.39 37.12 102.13
N ILE A 1042 1.57 36.02 102.87
CA ILE A 1042 0.88 35.74 104.13
C ILE A 1042 1.79 36.13 105.31
N ARG A 1043 1.24 36.77 106.35
CA ARG A 1043 2.00 37.16 107.55
C ARG A 1043 2.54 35.92 108.30
N LYS A 1044 3.72 36.05 108.91
CA LYS A 1044 4.33 35.04 109.79
C LYS A 1044 3.48 34.89 111.06
N GLY A 1045 2.84 33.74 111.20
CA GLY A 1045 1.96 33.41 112.35
C GLY A 1045 0.52 33.12 111.97
N ASP A 1046 0.10 33.53 110.77
CA ASP A 1046 -1.19 33.15 110.20
C ASP A 1046 -1.09 31.76 109.58
N LEU A 1047 -1.93 30.82 110.02
CA LEU A 1047 -2.00 29.47 109.50
C LEU A 1047 -2.52 29.50 108.05
N PRO A 1048 -1.85 28.85 107.07
CA PRO A 1048 -2.47 28.60 105.79
C PRO A 1048 -3.68 27.68 106.02
N LYS A 1049 -4.86 28.05 105.51
CA LYS A 1049 -6.00 27.14 105.44
C LYS A 1049 -5.66 26.03 104.43
N THR A 1050 -4.95 25.00 104.87
CA THR A 1050 -4.70 23.80 104.09
C THR A 1050 -5.87 22.84 104.20
N GLY A 1051 -6.41 22.43 103.05
CA GLY A 1051 -7.44 21.40 102.92
C GLY A 1051 -8.15 21.49 101.57
N GLY A 1052 -7.59 20.85 100.54
CA GLY A 1052 -7.96 21.06 99.14
C GLY A 1052 -9.32 20.51 98.66
N TYR A 1053 -9.69 21.07 97.50
CA TYR A 1053 -10.71 20.73 96.49
C TYR A 1053 -12.20 20.98 96.80
N GLY A 1054 -12.68 22.13 96.32
CA GLY A 1054 -14.11 22.42 96.13
C GLY A 1054 -14.34 23.91 95.85
N ILE A 1055 -14.68 24.24 94.61
CA ILE A 1055 -14.99 25.57 94.05
C ILE A 1055 -15.78 26.47 95.04
N GLY A 1056 -15.29 27.68 95.29
CA GLY A 1056 -15.98 28.66 96.14
C GLY A 1056 -15.37 30.07 96.09
N TRP A 1057 -15.70 30.82 95.04
CA TRP A 1057 -15.76 32.29 94.90
C TRP A 1057 -15.04 33.15 95.96
N LEU A 1058 -14.02 33.90 95.52
CA LEU A 1058 -13.68 35.20 96.10
C LEU A 1058 -13.73 36.25 94.99
N ILE A 1059 -14.74 37.12 95.08
CA ILE A 1059 -14.82 38.38 94.34
C ILE A 1059 -14.07 39.41 95.16
N ILE A 1060 -12.97 39.97 94.63
CA ILE A 1060 -12.47 41.27 95.09
C ILE A 1060 -13.05 42.33 94.16
N GLY A 1061 -13.84 43.23 94.75
CA GLY A 1061 -14.70 44.18 94.07
C GLY A 1061 -13.92 45.29 93.35
N SER A 1062 -14.28 45.48 92.09
CA SER A 1062 -14.05 46.71 91.34
C SER A 1062 -15.13 47.73 91.71
N VAL A 1063 -14.72 48.89 92.25
CA VAL A 1063 -15.59 50.06 92.42
C VAL A 1063 -15.54 50.92 91.16
N LEU A 1064 -16.74 51.20 90.65
CA LEU A 1064 -17.10 51.93 89.42
C LEU A 1064 -16.72 53.41 89.43
N ALA A 1065 -16.39 53.94 88.25
CA ALA A 1065 -16.74 55.32 87.84
C ALA A 1065 -17.25 55.30 86.39
N ALA A 1066 -18.41 55.94 86.19
CA ALA A 1066 -19.30 55.84 85.04
C ALA A 1066 -18.87 56.64 83.80
N GLY A 1067 -19.38 56.25 82.62
CA GLY A 1067 -19.29 57.06 81.40
C GLY A 1067 -19.80 56.41 80.11
N ALA A 1068 -21.12 56.19 80.02
CA ALA A 1068 -21.98 56.09 78.83
C ALA A 1068 -21.62 55.13 77.66
N ALA A 1069 -22.47 54.13 77.44
CA ALA A 1069 -22.84 53.69 76.09
C ALA A 1069 -24.30 53.23 76.05
N PHE A 1070 -25.07 53.91 75.19
CA PHE A 1070 -26.47 53.67 74.89
C PHE A 1070 -26.55 52.82 73.60
N MET A 1071 -27.36 51.75 73.65
CA MET A 1071 -28.14 51.13 72.58
C MET A 1071 -27.52 50.35 71.39
N THR A 1072 -28.04 49.11 71.26
CA THR A 1072 -28.56 48.42 70.04
C THR A 1072 -27.56 47.87 69.01
N SER A 1073 -27.74 46.74 68.31
CA SER A 1073 -28.82 45.73 68.23
C SER A 1073 -28.41 44.56 67.31
N ARG A 1074 -28.99 43.38 67.56
CA ARG A 1074 -29.56 42.38 66.62
C ARG A 1074 -28.81 41.96 65.34
N LYS A 1075 -28.72 40.62 65.22
CA LYS A 1075 -29.02 39.76 64.05
C LYS A 1075 -29.48 40.49 62.78
N THR A 1076 -28.83 40.14 61.66
CA THR A 1076 -29.48 40.11 60.35
C THR A 1076 -29.27 38.74 59.70
N ALA A 1077 -30.38 38.13 59.31
CA ALA A 1077 -30.43 37.00 58.41
C ALA A 1077 -30.41 37.49 56.94
N ARG A 1078 -30.03 36.56 56.05
CA ARG A 1078 -30.12 36.52 54.57
C ARG A 1078 -28.80 36.76 53.83
N LYS A 1079 -28.14 35.64 53.49
CA LYS A 1079 -27.17 35.52 52.40
C LYS A 1079 -27.93 35.28 51.08
N PHE A 1080 -27.63 36.09 50.08
CA PHE A 1080 -27.13 35.58 48.80
C PHE A 1080 -25.62 35.44 48.93
#